data_AF-A0A962E3P4-F1
#
_entry.id   AF-A0A962E3P4-F1
#
_cell.length_a   1.000
_cell.length_b   1.000
_cell.length_c   1.000
_cell.angle_alpha   90.00
_cell.angle_beta   90.00
_cell.angle_gamma   90.00
#
_symmetry.space_group_name_H-M   'P 1'
#
loop_
_entity.id
_entity.type
_entity.pdbx_description
1 polymer ?
#
loop_
_entity_poly.entity_id
_entity_poly.type
_entity_poly.pdbx_seq_one_letter_code
_entity_poly.pdbx_strand_id
1 'polypeptide(L)'
;MKRAVEGVVDRWLAAYAGQGLEARFRAELALDFAFFQALIFALFALAEMAAGTAAMSYLHLFAQLPLLLCLVALRRGLSIDRIGLVLNANLYLVILAVIVLTAGRGVGALIALPAFVLVALLFSSAMQGAIWLLMAVLAGGLAQWLKASSFAPWIRPDEQWLQDAVYRVPLLISVAVALIALTVRRAMQRYRQVLKTSRAEEHSAQSQASASAQRFASFADLSSDGFWETDAELRVSFVSPSFIRNLGADAERVLGSTLDQLFRRMSSTEGDATDPMGPLSRRESFRDVIVSLPRADRDSIWLRCQGQPVFTSDGAFLGYRGAVHDISQSRQTEQSLRDAETRLRTITDNIPALISYIDTDRLFRFNNQTYAQWLNRPLSEISGKSLTEVYDGPTYARIRPFLDRAFAGEEVSFELEPSRMRDRHLRVTYVPHVAAGGRVIGVYGLKHDVTRFKEVERQLRALSQLDGLTQLANRRYYDERLGQALEASDRRGRALALLFLDLDRFKTLNDRFGHEAGDLALCEFARRLKCCVRQTDTVARLGGDEFVIILENVGSVSAAIAVAQKILEVMKPPLALPQGDWDWSTSIGIAFRDSPEMDEEALLRAADKALYAAKAAGRARYALADSAGDGVAQARAS
;
A
#
# COMPACT_ATOMS: atom_id res chain seq x y z
N MET A 1 -10.01 66.38 61.05
CA MET A 1 -8.85 66.21 60.14
C MET A 1 -8.84 64.83 59.49
N LYS A 2 -8.66 63.73 60.25
CA LYS A 2 -8.58 62.34 59.73
C LYS A 2 -9.73 61.95 58.78
N ARG A 3 -11.00 62.13 59.17
CA ARG A 3 -12.16 61.84 58.28
C ARG A 3 -12.22 62.70 57.01
N ALA A 4 -11.71 63.93 57.06
CA ALA A 4 -11.66 64.80 55.89
C ALA A 4 -10.54 64.37 54.92
N VAL A 5 -9.42 63.84 55.46
CA VAL A 5 -8.33 63.25 54.68
C VAL A 5 -8.78 61.93 54.07
N GLU A 6 -9.39 61.03 54.86
CA GLU A 6 -9.94 59.74 54.40
C GLU A 6 -10.96 59.94 53.26
N GLY A 7 -11.90 60.88 53.41
CA GLY A 7 -12.87 61.18 52.37
C GLY A 7 -12.30 61.84 51.10
N VAL A 8 -11.09 62.40 51.15
CA VAL A 8 -10.37 62.87 49.95
C VAL A 8 -9.60 61.71 49.31
N VAL A 9 -9.01 60.82 50.13
CA VAL A 9 -8.30 59.61 49.69
C VAL A 9 -9.21 58.64 48.95
N ASP A 10 -10.39 58.33 49.50
CA ASP A 10 -11.32 57.38 48.88
C ASP A 10 -11.83 57.86 47.51
N ARG A 11 -12.12 59.16 47.39
CA ARG A 11 -12.50 59.78 46.11
C ARG A 11 -11.35 59.81 45.10
N TRP A 12 -10.11 59.78 45.58
CA TRP A 12 -8.92 59.81 44.73
C TRP A 12 -8.51 58.40 44.25
N LEU A 13 -8.63 57.37 45.10
CA LEU A 13 -8.44 55.96 44.74
C LEU A 13 -9.48 55.47 43.72
N ALA A 14 -10.71 55.95 43.84
CA ALA A 14 -11.76 55.70 42.85
C ALA A 14 -11.41 56.21 41.44
N ALA A 15 -10.65 57.31 41.32
CA ALA A 15 -10.20 57.84 40.03
C ALA A 15 -9.11 56.98 39.36
N TYR A 16 -8.39 56.15 40.13
CA TYR A 16 -7.40 55.19 39.63
C TYR A 16 -7.94 53.76 39.48
N ALA A 17 -9.21 53.51 39.85
CA ALA A 17 -10.21 52.89 38.96
C ALA A 17 -9.71 51.80 37.97
N GLY A 18 -9.40 52.27 36.76
CA GLY A 18 -9.04 51.42 35.62
C GLY A 18 -7.55 51.35 35.30
N GLN A 19 -6.66 51.85 36.18
CA GLN A 19 -5.21 51.69 35.99
C GLN A 19 -4.69 50.47 36.75
N GLY A 20 -3.67 49.80 36.19
CA GLY A 20 -3.15 48.53 36.70
C GLY A 20 -2.78 48.57 38.19
N LEU A 21 -2.79 47.40 38.84
CA LEU A 21 -2.59 47.22 40.29
C LEU A 21 -1.38 47.98 40.85
N GLU A 22 -0.32 48.10 40.04
CA GLU A 22 0.91 48.80 40.37
C GLU A 22 0.73 50.34 40.50
N ALA A 23 -0.12 50.95 39.68
CA ALA A 23 -0.39 52.39 39.72
C ALA A 23 -1.20 52.80 40.96
N ARG A 24 -2.22 52.01 41.30
CA ARG A 24 -3.05 52.20 42.51
C ARG A 24 -2.22 52.10 43.79
N PHE A 25 -1.38 51.07 43.89
CA PHE A 25 -0.53 50.85 45.05
C PHE A 25 0.49 51.99 45.24
N ARG A 26 1.10 52.48 44.16
CA ARG A 26 2.03 53.62 44.21
C ARG A 26 1.35 54.92 44.65
N ALA A 27 0.07 55.09 44.33
CA ALA A 27 -0.74 56.24 44.72
C ALA A 27 -1.04 56.25 46.23
N GLU A 28 -1.42 55.10 46.80
CA GLU A 28 -1.65 54.93 48.24
C GLU A 28 -0.39 55.23 49.06
N LEU A 29 0.76 54.70 48.63
CA LEU A 29 2.03 54.88 49.36
C LEU A 29 2.45 56.36 49.46
N ALA A 30 2.21 57.16 48.40
CA ALA A 30 2.55 58.58 48.39
C ALA A 30 1.64 59.40 49.34
N LEU A 31 0.37 59.01 49.45
CA LEU A 31 -0.61 59.64 50.35
C LEU A 31 -0.28 59.38 51.82
N ASP A 32 0.01 58.12 52.17
CA ASP A 32 0.41 57.76 53.53
C ASP A 32 1.65 58.54 53.95
N PHE A 33 2.63 58.66 53.07
CA PHE A 33 3.86 59.39 53.35
C PHE A 33 3.62 60.89 53.59
N ALA A 34 2.83 61.55 52.74
CA ALA A 34 2.47 62.95 52.93
C ALA A 34 1.73 63.17 54.27
N PHE A 35 0.84 62.25 54.64
CA PHE A 35 0.15 62.29 55.93
C PHE A 35 1.11 62.20 57.12
N PHE A 36 2.05 61.24 57.10
CA PHE A 36 3.05 61.11 58.16
C PHE A 36 3.93 62.36 58.29
N GLN A 37 4.33 62.96 57.17
CA GLN A 37 5.12 64.18 57.17
C GLN A 37 4.34 65.35 57.80
N ALA A 38 3.09 65.56 57.41
CA ALA A 38 2.23 66.59 57.99
C ALA A 38 2.04 66.40 59.51
N LEU A 39 1.87 65.15 59.95
CA LEU A 39 1.71 64.80 61.37
C LEU A 39 2.96 65.14 62.19
N ILE A 40 4.15 64.77 61.69
CA ILE A 40 5.43 65.06 62.35
C ILE A 40 5.62 66.57 62.48
N PHE A 41 5.36 67.35 61.42
CA PHE A 41 5.48 68.80 61.47
C PHE A 41 4.47 69.46 62.42
N ALA A 42 3.24 68.94 62.49
CA ALA A 42 2.23 69.45 63.43
C ALA A 42 2.65 69.20 64.89
N LEU A 43 3.16 68.01 65.20
CA LEU A 43 3.71 67.69 66.52
C LEU A 43 4.90 68.58 66.88
N PHE A 44 5.73 68.89 65.89
CA PHE A 44 6.89 69.78 66.07
C PHE A 44 6.48 71.23 66.35
N ALA A 45 5.51 71.76 65.59
CA ALA A 45 4.96 73.10 65.82
C ALA A 45 4.31 73.20 67.21
N LEU A 46 3.60 72.15 67.66
CA LEU A 46 3.02 72.08 69.01
C LEU A 46 4.10 72.11 70.11
N ALA A 47 5.21 71.40 69.92
CA ALA A 47 6.33 71.40 70.85
C ALA A 47 7.00 72.77 70.97
N GLU A 48 7.19 73.48 69.85
CA GLU A 48 7.73 74.84 69.83
C GLU A 48 6.75 75.85 70.47
N MET A 49 5.44 75.75 70.21
CA MET A 49 4.44 76.59 70.89
C MET A 49 4.49 76.39 72.41
N ALA A 50 4.63 75.15 72.88
CA ALA A 50 4.77 74.85 74.30
C ALA A 50 6.07 75.41 74.91
N ALA A 51 7.11 75.61 74.09
CA ALA A 51 8.37 76.24 74.47
C ALA A 51 8.35 77.79 74.42
N GLY A 52 7.21 78.42 74.08
CA GLY A 52 7.01 79.86 74.12
C GLY A 52 7.40 80.61 72.84
N THR A 53 7.72 79.92 71.75
CA THR A 53 8.22 80.50 70.49
C THR A 53 7.11 80.58 69.41
N ALA A 54 6.07 81.39 69.66
CA ALA A 54 4.88 81.45 68.80
C ALA A 54 5.14 81.82 67.34
N ALA A 55 6.05 82.77 67.06
CA ALA A 55 6.38 83.19 65.69
C ALA A 55 7.01 82.07 64.85
N MET A 56 7.84 81.22 65.46
CA MET A 56 8.44 80.06 64.80
C MET A 56 7.40 78.99 64.48
N SER A 57 6.43 78.83 65.37
CA SER A 57 5.34 77.86 65.22
C SER A 57 4.43 78.19 64.02
N TYR A 58 4.12 79.47 63.80
CA TYR A 58 3.36 79.90 62.61
C TYR A 58 4.14 79.65 61.31
N LEU A 59 5.46 79.86 61.33
CA LEU A 59 6.29 79.62 60.16
C LEU A 59 6.41 78.12 59.82
N HIS A 60 6.47 77.24 60.83
CA HIS A 60 6.38 75.79 60.64
C HIS A 60 5.05 75.34 60.05
N LEU A 61 3.96 76.05 60.36
CA LEU A 61 2.66 75.80 59.75
C LEU A 61 2.65 76.22 58.27
N PHE A 62 3.26 77.36 57.93
CA PHE A 62 3.42 77.80 56.53
C PHE A 62 4.33 76.88 55.72
N ALA A 63 5.33 76.26 56.34
CA ALA A 63 6.18 75.24 55.72
C ALA A 63 5.42 73.98 55.24
N GLN A 64 4.14 73.81 55.60
CA GLN A 64 3.28 72.73 55.11
C GLN A 64 2.61 73.03 53.75
N LEU A 65 2.60 74.29 53.28
CA LEU A 65 2.00 74.67 51.98
C LEU A 65 2.56 73.89 50.76
N PRO A 66 3.87 73.59 50.68
CA PRO A 66 4.43 72.82 49.58
C PRO A 66 3.98 71.34 49.53
N LEU A 67 3.58 70.77 50.68
CA LEU A 67 3.02 69.42 50.73
C LEU A 67 1.65 69.35 50.01
N LEU A 68 0.85 70.41 50.13
CA LEU A 68 -0.38 70.61 49.36
C LEU A 68 -0.09 70.72 47.85
N LEU A 69 1.02 71.37 47.46
CA LEU A 69 1.43 71.43 46.06
C LEU A 69 1.83 70.05 45.50
N CYS A 70 2.41 69.17 46.32
CA CYS A 70 2.70 67.78 45.93
C CYS A 70 1.42 66.97 45.70
N LEU A 71 0.39 67.12 46.55
CA LEU A 71 -0.93 66.51 46.36
C LEU A 71 -1.59 67.00 45.06
N VAL A 72 -1.43 68.28 44.72
CA VAL A 72 -1.90 68.86 43.45
C VAL A 72 -1.12 68.31 42.24
N ALA A 73 0.19 68.12 42.37
CA ALA A 73 1.04 67.54 41.33
C ALA A 73 0.71 66.05 41.06
N LEU A 74 0.44 65.28 42.12
CA LEU A 74 -0.06 63.89 42.07
C LEU A 74 -1.40 63.78 41.33
N ARG A 75 -2.31 64.74 41.54
CA ARG A 75 -3.58 64.82 40.79
C ARG A 75 -3.40 65.07 39.29
N ARG A 76 -2.25 65.62 38.86
CA ARG A 76 -1.94 65.92 37.46
C ARG A 76 -1.15 64.82 36.73
N GLY A 77 -0.94 63.66 37.36
CA GLY A 77 -0.39 62.46 36.69
C GLY A 77 1.13 62.50 36.42
N LEU A 78 1.89 63.25 37.23
CA LEU A 78 3.36 63.29 37.12
C LEU A 78 4.01 61.97 37.58
N SER A 79 5.17 61.62 36.99
CA SER A 79 5.90 60.40 37.35
C SER A 79 6.45 60.45 38.78
N ILE A 80 6.45 59.28 39.44
CA ILE A 80 6.81 59.13 40.86
C ILE A 80 8.23 59.62 41.18
N ASP A 81 9.17 59.47 40.25
CA ASP A 81 10.54 59.98 40.43
C ASP A 81 10.58 61.51 40.58
N ARG A 82 9.68 62.22 39.88
CA ARG A 82 9.57 63.68 40.00
C ARG A 82 8.86 64.09 41.29
N ILE A 83 7.88 63.30 41.73
CA ILE A 83 7.15 63.55 42.99
C ILE A 83 8.07 63.35 44.20
N GLY A 84 8.86 62.26 44.22
CA GLY A 84 9.87 62.03 45.26
C GLY A 84 10.94 63.12 45.31
N LEU A 85 11.36 63.66 44.16
CA LEU A 85 12.30 64.77 44.08
C LEU A 85 11.72 66.07 44.68
N VAL A 86 10.47 66.41 44.35
CA VAL A 86 9.79 67.61 44.87
C VAL A 86 9.54 67.49 46.38
N LEU A 87 9.17 66.30 46.85
CA LEU A 87 8.90 66.07 48.27
C LEU A 87 10.18 66.19 49.11
N ASN A 88 11.28 65.59 48.64
CA ASN A 88 12.59 65.71 49.27
C ASN A 88 13.12 67.16 49.24
N ALA A 89 13.03 67.84 48.11
CA ALA A 89 13.47 69.23 47.99
C ALA A 89 12.75 70.16 48.98
N ASN A 90 11.43 69.98 49.16
CA ASN A 90 10.66 70.75 50.11
C ASN A 90 11.03 70.44 51.56
N LEU A 91 11.24 69.17 51.89
CA LEU A 91 11.67 68.76 53.24
C LEU A 91 12.98 69.46 53.65
N TYR A 92 13.96 69.54 52.75
CA TYR A 92 15.23 70.22 53.01
C TYR A 92 15.12 71.74 53.06
N LEU A 93 14.25 72.35 52.24
CA LEU A 93 14.01 73.80 52.30
C LEU A 93 13.45 74.21 53.67
N VAL A 94 12.57 73.37 54.22
CA VAL A 94 12.00 73.56 55.56
C VAL A 94 13.07 73.36 56.63
N ILE A 95 13.89 72.31 56.54
CA ILE A 95 15.03 72.09 57.45
C ILE A 95 15.97 73.29 57.45
N LEU A 96 16.33 73.81 56.27
CA LEU A 96 17.20 74.98 56.13
C LEU A 96 16.55 76.22 56.76
N ALA A 97 15.26 76.44 56.53
CA ALA A 97 14.52 77.51 57.17
C ALA A 97 14.53 77.37 58.70
N VAL A 98 14.25 76.18 59.24
CA VAL A 98 14.30 75.92 60.69
C VAL A 98 15.70 76.23 61.24
N ILE A 99 16.76 75.76 60.59
CA ILE A 99 18.15 75.95 61.04
C ILE A 99 18.53 77.44 61.03
N VAL A 100 18.22 78.15 59.94
CA VAL A 100 18.55 79.57 59.77
C VAL A 100 17.78 80.42 60.78
N LEU A 101 16.49 80.17 60.95
CA LEU A 101 15.61 80.98 61.79
C LEU A 101 15.75 80.69 63.29
N THR A 102 16.17 79.47 63.65
CA THR A 102 16.56 79.16 65.04
C THR A 102 17.99 79.59 65.36
N ALA A 103 18.76 80.08 64.37
CA ALA A 103 20.20 80.34 64.49
C ALA A 103 20.97 79.14 65.10
N GLY A 104 20.54 77.91 64.80
CA GLY A 104 21.11 76.68 65.37
C GLY A 104 20.80 76.41 66.84
N ARG A 105 19.84 77.11 67.46
CA ARG A 105 19.48 76.96 68.88
C ARG A 105 18.25 76.07 69.15
N GLY A 106 17.51 75.66 68.11
CA GLY A 106 16.33 74.79 68.26
C GLY A 106 16.70 73.32 68.42
N VAL A 107 16.43 72.74 69.60
CA VAL A 107 16.67 71.31 69.93
C VAL A 107 16.07 70.38 68.87
N GLY A 108 14.91 70.74 68.32
CA GLY A 108 14.24 69.93 67.32
C GLY A 108 14.95 69.90 65.95
N ALA A 109 15.71 70.92 65.56
CA ALA A 109 16.43 70.94 64.28
C ALA A 109 17.60 69.95 64.27
N LEU A 110 18.32 69.84 65.39
CA LEU A 110 19.39 68.85 65.59
C LEU A 110 18.86 67.42 65.70
N ILE A 111 17.68 67.23 66.29
CA ILE A 111 17.03 65.90 66.44
C ILE A 111 16.45 65.41 65.11
N ALA A 112 15.91 66.31 64.28
CA ALA A 112 15.21 65.93 63.07
C ALA A 112 16.15 65.67 61.87
N LEU A 113 17.32 66.32 61.83
CA LEU A 113 18.25 66.23 60.70
C LEU A 113 18.71 64.78 60.39
N PRO A 114 19.14 63.95 61.37
CA PRO A 114 19.59 62.59 61.08
C PRO A 114 18.45 61.67 60.64
N ALA A 115 17.26 61.82 61.23
CA ALA A 115 16.08 61.04 60.86
C ALA A 115 15.64 61.36 59.42
N PHE A 116 15.67 62.64 59.02
CA PHE A 116 15.31 63.05 57.67
C PHE A 116 16.34 62.64 56.63
N VAL A 117 17.64 62.71 56.93
CA VAL A 117 18.70 62.19 56.05
C VAL A 117 18.58 60.67 55.87
N LEU A 118 18.27 59.93 56.94
CA LEU A 118 18.06 58.48 56.88
C LEU A 118 16.84 58.09 56.03
N VAL A 119 15.72 58.82 56.16
CA VAL A 119 14.52 58.62 55.34
C VAL A 119 14.80 58.96 53.87
N ALA A 120 15.53 60.06 53.59
CA ALA A 120 15.88 60.43 52.22
C ALA A 120 16.82 59.39 51.55
N LEU A 121 17.74 58.79 52.31
CA LEU A 121 18.67 57.76 51.82
C LEU A 121 17.99 56.41 51.50
N LEU A 122 16.86 56.10 52.14
CA LEU A 122 16.10 54.86 51.89
C LEU A 122 15.39 54.84 50.53
N PHE A 123 15.16 56.01 49.93
CA PHE A 123 14.32 56.16 48.73
C PHE A 123 14.98 56.94 47.59
N SER A 124 16.23 57.38 47.72
CA SER A 124 16.99 58.08 46.66
C SER A 124 18.13 57.25 46.10
N SER A 125 18.59 57.56 44.89
CA SER A 125 19.75 56.89 44.30
C SER A 125 21.03 57.26 45.05
N ALA A 126 22.04 56.37 45.03
CA ALA A 126 23.27 56.54 45.82
C ALA A 126 23.98 57.89 45.61
N MET A 127 23.94 58.43 44.38
CA MET A 127 24.55 59.71 44.05
C MET A 127 23.77 60.90 44.63
N GLN A 128 22.45 60.82 44.70
CA GLN A 128 21.61 61.84 45.34
C GLN A 128 21.81 61.83 46.85
N GLY A 129 21.88 60.63 47.46
CA GLY A 129 22.21 60.47 48.87
C GLY A 129 23.48 61.20 49.31
N ALA A 130 24.54 61.12 48.49
CA ALA A 130 25.81 61.81 48.74
C ALA A 130 25.69 63.35 48.65
N ILE A 131 24.97 63.87 47.65
CA ILE A 131 24.71 65.31 47.51
C ILE A 131 23.92 65.84 48.72
N TRP A 132 22.97 65.06 49.21
CA TRP A 132 22.17 65.46 50.38
C TRP A 132 22.96 65.42 51.69
N LEU A 133 23.84 64.44 51.85
CA LEU A 133 24.76 64.38 53.00
C LEU A 133 25.66 65.63 53.03
N LEU A 134 26.17 66.06 51.88
CA LEU A 134 26.99 67.28 51.75
C LEU A 134 26.20 68.53 52.17
N MET A 135 24.95 68.67 51.74
CA MET A 135 24.08 69.79 52.10
C MET A 135 23.75 69.84 53.60
N ALA A 136 23.53 68.69 54.23
CA ALA A 136 23.31 68.61 55.68
C ALA A 136 24.54 69.05 56.48
N VAL A 137 25.74 68.66 56.02
CA VAL A 137 27.02 69.09 56.63
C VAL A 137 27.22 70.60 56.48
N LEU A 138 26.96 71.17 55.29
CA LEU A 138 27.05 72.61 55.05
C LEU A 138 26.07 73.40 55.92
N ALA A 139 24.82 72.93 56.05
CA ALA A 139 23.81 73.56 56.89
C ALA A 139 24.18 73.51 58.38
N GLY A 140 24.72 72.38 58.86
CA GLY A 140 25.25 72.26 60.22
C GLY A 140 26.43 73.18 60.50
N GLY A 141 27.35 73.32 59.53
CA GLY A 141 28.47 74.27 59.61
C GLY A 141 28.01 75.73 59.68
N LEU A 142 27.03 76.10 58.84
CA LEU A 142 26.41 77.44 58.87
C LEU A 142 25.73 77.72 60.22
N ALA A 143 25.05 76.74 60.79
CA ALA A 143 24.40 76.86 62.10
C ALA A 143 25.42 77.11 63.22
N GLN A 144 26.55 76.39 63.22
CA GLN A 144 27.62 76.63 64.20
C GLN A 144 28.28 77.99 64.02
N TRP A 145 28.48 78.44 62.78
CA TRP A 145 28.98 79.78 62.49
C TRP A 145 28.02 80.86 63.00
N LEU A 146 26.71 80.75 62.73
CA LEU A 146 25.69 81.66 63.24
C LEU A 146 25.61 81.67 64.78
N LYS A 147 25.87 80.53 65.44
CA LYS A 147 25.95 80.42 66.90
C LYS A 147 27.14 81.19 67.49
N ALA A 148 28.26 81.26 66.77
CA ALA A 148 29.44 82.03 67.16
C ALA A 148 29.29 83.54 66.88
N SER A 149 28.43 83.91 65.93
CA SER A 149 28.12 85.31 65.58
C SER A 149 27.25 85.97 66.66
N SER A 150 27.66 87.14 67.15
CA SER A 150 27.01 87.90 68.23
C SER A 150 25.71 88.63 67.81
N PHE A 151 24.82 87.96 67.06
CA PHE A 151 23.50 88.50 66.73
C PHE A 151 22.45 88.01 67.75
N ALA A 152 21.76 88.98 68.38
CA ALA A 152 20.54 88.89 69.22
C ALA A 152 20.65 88.35 70.68
N PRO A 153 20.57 89.22 71.72
CA PRO A 153 20.60 88.89 73.16
C PRO A 153 19.28 88.41 73.82
N TRP A 154 18.16 88.29 73.11
CA TRP A 154 16.81 88.40 73.71
C TRP A 154 16.03 87.07 73.84
N ILE A 155 16.68 85.91 73.70
CA ILE A 155 16.06 84.60 73.96
C ILE A 155 17.09 83.69 74.65
N ARG A 156 16.99 83.54 75.99
CA ARG A 156 17.77 82.58 76.80
C ARG A 156 16.80 81.63 77.53
N PRO A 157 16.66 80.35 77.12
CA PRO A 157 15.95 79.35 77.90
C PRO A 157 16.88 78.70 78.94
N ASP A 158 16.25 78.11 79.96
CA ASP A 158 16.87 77.58 81.19
C ASP A 158 17.77 76.34 80.93
N GLU A 159 18.97 76.33 81.53
CA GLU A 159 20.07 75.39 81.23
C GLU A 159 19.78 73.95 81.69
N GLN A 160 18.94 73.77 82.71
CA GLN A 160 18.63 72.45 83.27
C GLN A 160 17.68 71.62 82.39
N TRP A 161 16.77 72.25 81.65
CA TRP A 161 15.82 71.55 80.78
C TRP A 161 16.50 70.97 79.52
N LEU A 162 17.55 71.64 79.03
CA LEU A 162 18.33 71.24 77.85
C LEU A 162 19.11 69.94 78.06
N GLN A 163 19.48 69.61 79.30
CA GLN A 163 20.30 68.42 79.58
C GLN A 163 19.49 67.11 79.58
N ASP A 164 18.23 67.13 80.02
CA ASP A 164 17.39 65.93 80.09
C ASP A 164 16.72 65.55 78.75
N ALA A 165 16.39 66.54 77.91
CA ALA A 165 15.75 66.33 76.60
C ALA A 165 16.70 65.71 75.55
N VAL A 166 18.01 65.93 75.68
CA VAL A 166 19.04 65.52 74.72
C VAL A 166 19.20 64.00 74.62
N TYR A 167 18.89 63.25 75.69
CA TYR A 167 19.15 61.80 75.71
C TYR A 167 17.91 60.92 75.48
N ARG A 168 16.71 61.33 75.93
CA ARG A 168 15.52 60.47 75.90
C ARG A 168 14.75 60.49 74.58
N VAL A 169 14.71 61.64 73.93
CA VAL A 169 13.92 61.84 72.70
C VAL A 169 14.56 61.17 71.48
N PRO A 170 15.89 61.24 71.25
CA PRO A 170 16.53 60.58 70.11
C PRO A 170 16.45 59.05 70.17
N LEU A 171 16.49 58.47 71.39
CA LEU A 171 16.42 57.02 71.58
C LEU A 171 15.03 56.46 71.22
N LEU A 172 13.96 57.10 71.70
CA LEU A 172 12.58 56.70 71.39
C LEU A 172 12.26 56.86 69.90
N ILE A 173 12.78 57.90 69.26
CA ILE A 173 12.61 58.13 67.81
C ILE A 173 13.38 57.07 67.00
N SER A 174 14.61 56.72 67.41
CA SER A 174 15.41 55.70 66.73
C SER A 174 14.74 54.32 66.78
N VAL A 175 14.11 53.97 67.91
CA VAL A 175 13.35 52.72 68.07
C VAL A 175 12.09 52.72 67.19
N ALA A 176 11.35 53.82 67.13
CA ALA A 176 10.18 53.95 66.28
C ALA A 176 10.53 53.83 64.79
N VAL A 177 11.63 54.47 64.35
CA VAL A 177 12.12 54.39 62.96
C VAL A 177 12.57 52.98 62.60
N ALA A 178 13.28 52.28 63.50
CA ALA A 178 13.70 50.90 63.27
C ALA A 178 12.49 49.94 63.12
N LEU A 179 11.44 50.12 63.92
CA LEU A 179 10.22 49.31 63.83
C LEU A 179 9.48 49.55 62.50
N ILE A 180 9.38 50.81 62.06
CA ILE A 180 8.76 51.16 60.77
C ILE A 180 9.56 50.60 59.59
N ALA A 181 10.90 50.68 59.63
CA ALA A 181 11.75 50.10 58.59
C ALA A 181 11.58 48.56 58.49
N LEU A 182 11.39 47.89 59.64
CA LEU A 182 11.22 46.44 59.68
C LEU A 182 9.87 45.98 59.09
N THR A 183 8.79 46.71 59.35
CA THR A 183 7.45 46.39 58.82
C THR A 183 7.38 46.60 57.31
N VAL A 184 7.95 47.70 56.80
CA VAL A 184 8.04 47.99 55.37
C VAL A 184 8.86 46.93 54.63
N ARG A 185 10.01 46.51 55.19
CA ARG A 185 10.85 45.47 54.58
C ARG A 185 10.12 44.13 54.46
N ARG A 186 9.34 43.74 55.47
CA ARG A 186 8.54 42.50 55.44
C ARG A 186 7.41 42.56 54.40
N ALA A 187 6.75 43.70 54.25
CA ALA A 187 5.71 43.90 53.24
C ALA A 187 6.28 43.78 51.82
N MET A 188 7.43 44.43 51.56
CA MET A 188 8.07 44.44 50.24
C MET A 188 8.56 43.04 49.80
N GLN A 189 9.00 42.20 50.75
CA GLN A 189 9.41 40.82 50.46
C GLN A 189 8.24 39.93 50.06
N ARG A 190 7.09 40.01 50.77
CA ARG A 190 5.88 39.25 50.40
C ARG A 190 5.38 39.62 49.01
N TYR A 191 5.44 40.89 48.66
CA TYR A 191 5.02 41.40 47.36
C TYR A 191 5.87 40.87 46.19
N ARG A 192 7.20 40.84 46.35
CA ARG A 192 8.11 40.29 45.32
C ARG A 192 7.87 38.80 45.05
N GLN A 193 7.40 38.05 46.05
CA GLN A 193 7.12 36.62 45.91
C GLN A 193 5.90 36.38 45.02
N VAL A 194 4.80 37.11 45.25
CA VAL A 194 3.53 36.96 44.52
C VAL A 194 3.65 37.38 43.05
N LEU A 195 4.42 38.42 42.76
CA LEU A 195 4.67 38.88 41.38
C LEU A 195 5.47 37.87 40.54
N LYS A 196 6.35 37.08 41.17
CA LYS A 196 7.13 36.05 40.48
C LYS A 196 6.29 34.84 40.11
N THR A 197 5.38 34.41 40.99
CA THR A 197 4.54 33.24 40.74
C THR A 197 3.52 33.48 39.63
N SER A 198 2.85 34.64 39.64
CA SER A 198 1.86 34.97 38.60
C SER A 198 2.47 35.09 37.20
N ARG A 199 3.67 35.69 37.06
CA ARG A 199 4.37 35.77 35.77
C ARG A 199 4.86 34.41 35.25
N ALA A 200 5.25 33.50 36.16
CA ALA A 200 5.69 32.16 35.78
C ALA A 200 4.52 31.30 35.29
N GLU A 201 3.35 31.41 35.93
CA GLU A 201 2.12 30.70 35.55
C GLU A 201 1.63 31.13 34.15
N GLU A 202 1.57 32.44 33.89
CA GLU A 202 1.12 32.98 32.61
C GLU A 202 2.05 32.57 31.46
N HIS A 203 3.37 32.67 31.65
CA HIS A 203 4.35 32.29 30.64
C HIS A 203 4.35 30.77 30.37
N SER A 204 4.10 29.94 31.40
CA SER A 204 3.98 28.49 31.25
C SER A 204 2.73 28.09 30.46
N ALA A 205 1.58 28.70 30.76
CA ALA A 205 0.34 28.42 30.05
C ALA A 205 0.42 28.81 28.56
N GLN A 206 0.99 29.98 28.25
CA GLN A 206 1.20 30.44 26.88
C GLN A 206 2.13 29.51 26.10
N SER A 207 3.23 29.10 26.72
CA SER A 207 4.23 28.20 26.10
C SER A 207 3.64 26.82 25.84
N GLN A 208 2.84 26.28 26.78
CA GLN A 208 2.18 24.99 26.62
C GLN A 208 1.12 25.01 25.51
N ALA A 209 0.33 26.09 25.39
CA ALA A 209 -0.64 26.27 24.32
C ALA A 209 0.06 26.34 22.95
N SER A 210 1.12 27.14 22.83
CA SER A 210 1.90 27.26 21.59
C SER A 210 2.57 25.93 21.20
N ALA A 211 3.17 25.22 22.15
CA ALA A 211 3.76 23.91 21.92
C ALA A 211 2.72 22.83 21.57
N SER A 212 1.50 22.92 22.08
CA SER A 212 0.40 22.02 21.70
C SER A 212 -0.07 22.30 20.27
N ALA A 213 -0.20 23.57 19.88
CA ALA A 213 -0.58 23.97 18.52
C ALA A 213 0.49 23.55 17.49
N GLN A 214 1.77 23.78 17.79
CA GLN A 214 2.87 23.33 16.92
C GLN A 214 2.93 21.80 16.80
N ARG A 215 2.77 21.07 17.91
CA ARG A 215 2.71 19.60 17.85
C ARG A 215 1.57 19.12 16.99
N PHE A 216 0.37 19.71 17.11
CA PHE A 216 -0.77 19.35 16.27
C PHE A 216 -0.48 19.63 14.79
N ALA A 217 0.06 20.79 14.44
CA ALA A 217 0.45 21.13 13.07
C ALA A 217 1.46 20.13 12.49
N SER A 218 2.50 19.78 13.25
CA SER A 218 3.49 18.78 12.81
C SER A 218 2.91 17.38 12.62
N PHE A 219 2.01 16.94 13.52
CA PHE A 219 1.33 15.65 13.35
C PHE A 219 0.38 15.66 12.13
N ALA A 220 -0.31 16.77 11.89
CA ALA A 220 -1.17 16.93 10.72
C ALA A 220 -0.36 16.91 9.40
N ASP A 221 0.84 17.48 9.39
CA ASP A 221 1.73 17.52 8.22
C ASP A 221 2.35 16.16 7.87
N LEU A 222 2.67 15.37 8.90
CA LEU A 222 3.24 14.02 8.77
C LEU A 222 2.21 12.95 8.43
N SER A 223 0.93 13.21 8.72
CA SER A 223 -0.17 12.29 8.40
C SER A 223 -0.41 12.21 6.90
N SER A 224 -0.60 11.00 6.37
CA SER A 224 -1.13 10.78 5.02
C SER A 224 -2.56 11.28 4.86
N ASP A 225 -3.30 11.38 5.97
CA ASP A 225 -4.70 11.77 6.00
C ASP A 225 -4.82 13.30 5.99
N GLY A 226 -5.76 13.79 5.19
CA GLY A 226 -6.09 15.21 5.14
C GLY A 226 -7.08 15.60 6.23
N PHE A 227 -6.68 16.47 7.15
CA PHE A 227 -7.59 17.07 8.12
C PHE A 227 -8.26 18.33 7.58
N TRP A 228 -9.51 18.55 7.98
CA TRP A 228 -10.32 19.70 7.63
C TRP A 228 -11.26 20.13 8.77
N GLU A 229 -11.62 21.40 8.80
CA GLU A 229 -12.59 21.99 9.73
C GLU A 229 -13.51 22.96 8.98
N THR A 230 -14.74 23.12 9.45
CA THR A 230 -15.67 24.15 8.98
C THR A 230 -16.15 25.08 10.08
N ASP A 231 -16.68 26.23 9.69
CA ASP A 231 -17.51 27.09 10.54
C ASP A 231 -18.96 26.58 10.65
N ALA A 232 -19.81 27.34 11.34
CA ALA A 232 -21.22 27.04 11.59
C ALA A 232 -22.07 27.06 10.31
N GLU A 233 -21.63 27.79 9.29
CA GLU A 233 -22.24 27.85 7.95
C GLU A 233 -21.68 26.76 7.00
N LEU A 234 -20.90 25.81 7.51
CA LEU A 234 -20.26 24.71 6.77
C LEU A 234 -19.25 25.18 5.71
N ARG A 235 -18.65 26.36 5.91
CA ARG A 235 -17.52 26.85 5.11
C ARG A 235 -16.22 26.35 5.70
N VAL A 236 -15.31 25.89 4.86
CA VAL A 236 -14.03 25.35 5.29
C VAL A 236 -13.19 26.45 5.94
N SER A 237 -12.92 26.30 7.23
CA SER A 237 -12.16 27.25 8.05
C SER A 237 -10.70 26.84 8.22
N PHE A 238 -10.41 25.54 8.13
CA PHE A 238 -9.05 25.01 8.21
C PHE A 238 -8.89 23.77 7.33
N VAL A 239 -7.70 23.62 6.74
CA VAL A 239 -7.27 22.43 6.00
C VAL A 239 -5.79 22.19 6.26
N SER A 240 -5.44 20.92 6.45
CA SER A 240 -4.03 20.49 6.52
C SER A 240 -3.37 20.51 5.13
N PRO A 241 -2.04 20.62 5.04
CA PRO A 241 -1.31 20.45 3.78
C PRO A 241 -1.55 19.10 3.10
N SER A 242 -1.74 18.02 3.87
CA SER A 242 -2.11 16.71 3.32
C SER A 242 -3.48 16.71 2.65
N PHE A 243 -4.45 17.46 3.17
CA PHE A 243 -5.76 17.63 2.53
C PHE A 243 -5.63 18.28 1.14
N ILE A 244 -4.82 19.34 1.05
CA ILE A 244 -4.54 20.04 -0.21
C ILE A 244 -3.81 19.15 -1.22
N ARG A 245 -2.80 18.39 -0.77
CA ARG A 245 -2.09 17.42 -1.64
C ARG A 245 -3.00 16.32 -2.16
N ASN A 246 -3.85 15.75 -1.30
CA ASN A 246 -4.78 14.68 -1.66
C ASN A 246 -5.82 15.21 -2.64
N LEU A 247 -6.40 16.39 -2.42
CA LEU A 247 -7.35 16.98 -3.38
C LEU A 247 -6.70 17.53 -4.66
N GLY A 248 -5.41 17.88 -4.63
CA GLY A 248 -4.74 18.55 -5.74
C GLY A 248 -5.31 19.94 -6.05
N ALA A 249 -5.86 20.62 -5.04
CA ALA A 249 -6.50 21.94 -5.16
C ALA A 249 -5.69 23.00 -4.41
N ASP A 250 -5.77 24.27 -4.84
CA ASP A 250 -5.11 25.37 -4.14
C ASP A 250 -5.80 25.68 -2.80
N ALA A 251 -5.00 25.81 -1.72
CA ALA A 251 -5.51 26.11 -0.39
C ALA A 251 -6.39 27.38 -0.34
N GLU A 252 -6.00 28.41 -1.09
CA GLU A 252 -6.74 29.69 -1.16
C GLU A 252 -8.11 29.55 -1.84
N ARG A 253 -8.31 28.54 -2.68
CA ARG A 253 -9.60 28.27 -3.33
C ARG A 253 -10.51 27.39 -2.48
N VAL A 254 -9.93 26.63 -1.55
CA VAL A 254 -10.65 25.69 -0.67
C VAL A 254 -11.15 26.38 0.58
N LEU A 255 -10.35 27.27 1.19
CA LEU A 255 -10.74 28.03 2.38
C LEU A 255 -11.93 28.96 2.07
N GLY A 256 -12.94 28.96 2.94
CA GLY A 256 -14.17 29.77 2.83
C GLY A 256 -15.24 29.22 1.86
N SER A 257 -14.91 28.21 1.06
CA SER A 257 -15.88 27.48 0.24
C SER A 257 -16.72 26.53 1.12
N THR A 258 -17.98 26.30 0.76
CA THR A 258 -18.79 25.32 1.51
C THR A 258 -18.36 23.91 1.16
N LEU A 259 -18.41 22.97 2.11
CA LEU A 259 -18.16 21.55 1.83
C LEU A 259 -19.03 21.04 0.68
N ASP A 260 -20.26 21.52 0.61
CA ASP A 260 -21.20 21.25 -0.47
C ASP A 260 -20.70 21.74 -1.84
N GLN A 261 -20.07 22.92 -1.94
CA GLN A 261 -19.47 23.40 -3.19
C GLN A 261 -18.24 22.58 -3.58
N LEU A 262 -17.44 22.17 -2.59
CA LEU A 262 -16.31 21.28 -2.81
C LEU A 262 -16.82 19.91 -3.32
N PHE A 263 -17.69 19.25 -2.57
CA PHE A 263 -18.21 17.94 -2.92
C PHE A 263 -19.04 17.96 -4.21
N ARG A 264 -19.91 18.95 -4.48
CA ARG A 264 -20.68 19.01 -5.75
C ARG A 264 -19.84 19.32 -6.98
N ARG A 265 -18.79 20.15 -6.86
CA ARG A 265 -17.86 20.38 -7.98
C ARG A 265 -17.01 19.15 -8.30
N MET A 266 -16.88 18.25 -7.33
CA MET A 266 -15.95 17.15 -7.39
C MET A 266 -16.63 15.78 -7.33
N SER A 267 -17.92 15.61 -7.08
CA SER A 267 -18.55 14.30 -7.08
C SER A 267 -18.98 13.95 -8.51
N SER A 268 -18.33 12.96 -9.14
CA SER A 268 -19.01 12.17 -10.17
C SER A 268 -19.88 11.14 -9.45
N THR A 269 -21.16 11.04 -9.82
CA THR A 269 -22.05 9.98 -9.34
C THR A 269 -21.70 8.66 -10.05
N GLU A 270 -20.46 8.21 -9.92
CA GLU A 270 -19.97 6.95 -10.48
C GLU A 270 -19.88 5.88 -9.39
N GLY A 271 -20.69 4.83 -9.51
CA GLY A 271 -20.58 3.60 -8.71
C GLY A 271 -20.97 3.74 -7.23
N ASP A 272 -20.22 3.08 -6.35
CA ASP A 272 -20.42 2.94 -4.89
C ASP A 272 -20.23 4.24 -4.06
N ALA A 273 -20.08 5.40 -4.71
CA ALA A 273 -19.92 6.67 -4.01
C ALA A 273 -21.17 7.01 -3.18
N THR A 274 -20.96 7.34 -1.89
CA THR A 274 -22.04 7.67 -0.96
C THR A 274 -22.20 9.18 -0.87
N ASP A 275 -23.44 9.67 -0.83
CA ASP A 275 -23.70 11.10 -0.67
C ASP A 275 -23.29 11.58 0.75
N PRO A 276 -22.26 12.43 0.89
CA PRO A 276 -21.83 12.95 2.19
C PRO A 276 -22.80 14.00 2.77
N MET A 277 -23.76 14.52 1.99
CA MET A 277 -24.60 15.64 2.41
C MET A 277 -25.65 15.26 3.45
N GLY A 278 -26.15 14.02 3.44
CA GLY A 278 -27.16 13.55 4.37
C GLY A 278 -26.78 13.72 5.85
N PRO A 279 -25.65 13.14 6.31
CA PRO A 279 -25.18 13.30 7.69
C PRO A 279 -24.84 14.75 8.05
N LEU A 280 -24.25 15.50 7.12
CA LEU A 280 -23.88 16.91 7.32
C LEU A 280 -25.11 17.77 7.63
N SER A 281 -26.19 17.63 6.85
CA SER A 281 -27.45 18.36 7.06
C SER A 281 -28.15 18.00 8.37
N ARG A 282 -27.99 16.76 8.86
CA ARG A 282 -28.57 16.29 10.13
C ARG A 282 -27.72 16.60 11.36
N ARG A 283 -26.54 17.21 11.20
CA ARG A 283 -25.58 17.46 12.30
C ARG A 283 -25.15 16.16 13.01
N GLU A 284 -24.99 15.08 12.23
CA GLU A 284 -24.60 13.76 12.72
C GLU A 284 -23.12 13.48 12.44
N SER A 285 -22.49 12.69 13.30
CA SER A 285 -21.17 12.14 12.99
C SER A 285 -21.27 11.11 11.87
N PHE A 286 -20.31 11.10 10.96
CA PHE A 286 -20.21 10.11 9.89
C PHE A 286 -18.81 9.53 9.79
N ARG A 287 -18.74 8.26 9.39
CA ARG A 287 -17.52 7.50 9.17
C ARG A 287 -17.69 6.66 7.91
N ASP A 288 -16.56 6.33 7.27
CA ASP A 288 -16.49 5.48 6.08
C ASP A 288 -17.35 5.96 4.89
N VAL A 289 -17.58 7.27 4.78
CA VAL A 289 -18.28 7.85 3.61
C VAL A 289 -17.30 7.95 2.46
N ILE A 290 -17.53 7.19 1.40
CA ILE A 290 -16.63 7.14 0.23
C ILE A 290 -17.11 8.14 -0.82
N VAL A 291 -16.21 9.01 -1.27
CA VAL A 291 -16.44 9.96 -2.37
C VAL A 291 -15.39 9.76 -3.46
N SER A 292 -15.79 9.92 -4.71
CA SER A 292 -14.90 9.90 -5.88
C SER A 292 -14.77 11.33 -6.42
N LEU A 293 -13.53 11.78 -6.67
CA LEU A 293 -13.24 13.11 -7.21
C LEU A 293 -12.52 13.01 -8.57
N PRO A 294 -13.04 13.61 -9.67
CA PRO A 294 -12.35 13.64 -10.94
C PRO A 294 -11.16 14.61 -10.86
N ARG A 295 -10.01 14.20 -11.40
CA ARG A 295 -8.81 15.02 -11.47
C ARG A 295 -8.59 15.42 -12.94
N ALA A 296 -8.27 16.69 -13.20
CA ALA A 296 -8.16 17.22 -14.56
C ALA A 296 -7.08 16.56 -15.46
N ASP A 297 -6.20 15.72 -14.87
CA ASP A 297 -5.03 15.11 -15.52
C ASP A 297 -4.79 13.64 -15.11
N ARG A 298 -5.72 13.00 -14.37
CA ARG A 298 -5.62 11.59 -13.92
C ARG A 298 -7.00 10.95 -13.73
N ASP A 299 -7.01 9.62 -13.61
CA ASP A 299 -8.15 8.86 -13.08
C ASP A 299 -8.63 9.44 -11.74
N SER A 300 -9.94 9.30 -11.46
CA SER A 300 -10.59 9.81 -10.27
C SER A 300 -9.89 9.36 -8.98
N ILE A 301 -9.75 10.27 -8.02
CA ILE A 301 -9.25 9.97 -6.67
C ILE A 301 -10.40 9.53 -5.77
N TRP A 302 -10.21 8.43 -5.06
CA TRP A 302 -11.18 7.90 -4.12
C TRP A 302 -10.79 8.30 -2.71
N LEU A 303 -11.66 9.04 -2.02
CA LEU A 303 -11.45 9.48 -0.64
C LEU A 303 -12.45 8.82 0.29
N ARG A 304 -11.97 8.39 1.45
CA ARG A 304 -12.79 7.97 2.57
C ARG A 304 -12.86 9.07 3.60
N CYS A 305 -14.05 9.61 3.81
CA CYS A 305 -14.32 10.78 4.62
C CYS A 305 -14.93 10.39 5.97
N GLN A 306 -14.53 11.11 7.01
CA GLN A 306 -15.13 11.07 8.32
C GLN A 306 -15.24 12.47 8.90
N GLY A 307 -16.29 12.72 9.70
CA GLY A 307 -16.54 14.03 10.29
C GLY A 307 -17.40 13.94 11.54
N GLN A 308 -17.16 14.84 12.48
CA GLN A 308 -17.95 15.00 13.69
C GLN A 308 -18.33 16.48 13.89
N PRO A 309 -19.57 16.76 14.33
CA PRO A 309 -20.01 18.12 14.64
C PRO A 309 -19.37 18.61 15.95
N VAL A 310 -19.06 19.91 16.01
CA VAL A 310 -18.51 20.58 17.18
C VAL A 310 -19.55 21.56 17.72
N PHE A 311 -19.74 21.57 19.03
CA PHE A 311 -20.69 22.44 19.73
C PHE A 311 -20.01 23.22 20.85
N THR A 312 -20.55 24.39 21.21
CA THR A 312 -20.18 25.10 22.43
C THR A 312 -20.69 24.36 23.68
N SER A 313 -20.22 24.77 24.87
CA SER A 313 -20.76 24.31 26.17
C SER A 313 -22.27 24.49 26.29
N ASP A 314 -22.81 25.47 25.57
CA ASP A 314 -24.21 25.89 25.64
C ASP A 314 -25.05 25.25 24.51
N GLY A 315 -24.46 24.32 23.75
CA GLY A 315 -25.13 23.57 22.69
C GLY A 315 -25.23 24.27 21.34
N ALA A 316 -24.59 25.43 21.14
CA ALA A 316 -24.56 26.10 19.85
C ALA A 316 -23.61 25.39 18.88
N PHE A 317 -24.03 25.20 17.64
CA PHE A 317 -23.23 24.53 16.60
C PHE A 317 -22.09 25.44 16.11
N LEU A 318 -20.87 24.92 16.10
CA LEU A 318 -19.65 25.64 15.69
C LEU A 318 -19.12 25.20 14.31
N GLY A 319 -19.58 24.06 13.79
CA GLY A 319 -19.11 23.48 12.53
C GLY A 319 -18.74 22.01 12.66
N TYR A 320 -17.93 21.51 11.73
CA TYR A 320 -17.45 20.13 11.70
C TYR A 320 -15.93 20.05 11.74
N ARG A 321 -15.41 18.96 12.29
CA ARG A 321 -14.01 18.54 12.15
C ARG A 321 -13.96 17.14 11.58
N GLY A 322 -13.04 16.90 10.66
CA GLY A 322 -12.95 15.62 9.99
C GLY A 322 -11.57 15.30 9.43
N ALA A 323 -11.49 14.10 8.87
CA ALA A 323 -10.33 13.63 8.13
C ALA A 323 -10.77 12.97 6.82
N VAL A 324 -9.89 12.98 5.83
CA VAL A 324 -10.04 12.26 4.57
C VAL A 324 -8.82 11.39 4.32
N HIS A 325 -9.04 10.15 3.93
CA HIS A 325 -7.99 9.19 3.60
C HIS A 325 -8.08 8.82 2.12
N ASP A 326 -6.97 8.88 1.39
CA ASP A 326 -6.91 8.46 -0.02
C ASP A 326 -6.88 6.92 -0.09
N ILE A 327 -7.91 6.33 -0.69
CA ILE A 327 -8.05 4.88 -0.87
C ILE A 327 -7.83 4.44 -2.32
N SER A 328 -7.37 5.34 -3.20
CA SER A 328 -7.16 5.07 -4.63
C SER A 328 -6.26 3.85 -4.87
N GLN A 329 -5.09 3.84 -4.24
CA GLN A 329 -4.11 2.75 -4.41
C GLN A 329 -4.65 1.40 -3.91
N SER A 330 -5.34 1.40 -2.78
CA SER A 330 -5.94 0.19 -2.21
C SER A 330 -7.01 -0.37 -3.14
N ARG A 331 -7.92 0.49 -3.65
CA ARG A 331 -8.95 0.07 -4.60
C ARG A 331 -8.35 -0.39 -5.93
N GLN A 332 -7.32 0.28 -6.44
CA GLN A 332 -6.66 -0.12 -7.69
C GLN A 332 -5.96 -1.48 -7.55
N THR A 333 -5.34 -1.76 -6.40
CA THR A 333 -4.72 -3.07 -6.11
C THR A 333 -5.77 -4.17 -6.01
N GLU A 334 -6.86 -3.91 -5.29
CA GLU A 334 -7.98 -4.85 -5.16
C GLU A 334 -8.66 -5.12 -6.50
N GLN A 335 -8.92 -4.08 -7.28
CA GLN A 335 -9.51 -4.21 -8.61
C GLN A 335 -8.57 -4.96 -9.56
N SER A 336 -7.28 -4.64 -9.56
CA SER A 336 -6.29 -5.35 -10.38
C SER A 336 -6.19 -6.83 -10.01
N LEU A 337 -6.31 -7.17 -8.73
CA LEU A 337 -6.36 -8.55 -8.27
C LEU A 337 -7.63 -9.26 -8.75
N ARG A 338 -8.80 -8.63 -8.58
CA ARG A 338 -10.09 -9.16 -9.07
C ARG A 338 -10.11 -9.35 -10.59
N ASP A 339 -9.55 -8.39 -11.33
CA ASP A 339 -9.43 -8.45 -12.78
C ASP A 339 -8.46 -9.56 -13.21
N ALA A 340 -7.34 -9.73 -12.50
CA ALA A 340 -6.39 -10.83 -12.74
C ALA A 340 -7.02 -12.20 -12.45
N GLU A 341 -7.74 -12.35 -11.33
CA GLU A 341 -8.47 -13.57 -10.99
C GLU A 341 -9.54 -13.92 -12.03
N THR A 342 -10.34 -12.93 -12.43
CA THR A 342 -11.38 -13.09 -13.46
C THR A 342 -10.76 -13.46 -14.80
N ARG A 343 -9.64 -12.84 -15.16
CA ARG A 343 -8.88 -13.16 -16.37
C ARG A 343 -8.35 -14.58 -16.36
N LEU A 344 -7.69 -15.01 -15.27
CA LEU A 344 -7.19 -16.37 -15.12
C LEU A 344 -8.31 -17.40 -15.21
N ARG A 345 -9.43 -17.15 -14.52
CA ARG A 345 -10.62 -18.01 -14.57
C ARG A 345 -11.19 -18.13 -15.99
N THR A 346 -11.33 -17.00 -16.69
CA THR A 346 -11.79 -16.97 -18.08
C THR A 346 -10.86 -17.77 -19.00
N ILE A 347 -9.55 -17.61 -18.85
CA ILE A 347 -8.56 -18.39 -19.62
C ILE A 347 -8.76 -19.88 -19.34
N THR A 348 -8.79 -20.29 -18.07
CA THR A 348 -8.94 -21.71 -17.73
C THR A 348 -10.27 -22.28 -18.22
N ASP A 349 -11.37 -21.53 -18.15
CA ASP A 349 -12.70 -22.00 -18.53
C ASP A 349 -12.89 -22.17 -20.05
N ASN A 350 -12.07 -21.50 -20.86
CA ASN A 350 -12.16 -21.55 -22.33
C ASN A 350 -11.05 -22.38 -23.00
N ILE A 351 -10.07 -22.90 -22.24
CA ILE A 351 -9.10 -23.86 -22.77
C ILE A 351 -9.80 -25.20 -23.01
N PRO A 352 -9.63 -25.85 -24.17
CA PRO A 352 -10.22 -27.16 -24.48
C PRO A 352 -9.47 -28.31 -23.76
N ALA A 353 -9.23 -28.14 -22.46
CA ALA A 353 -8.59 -29.10 -21.59
C ALA A 353 -9.30 -29.10 -20.24
N LEU A 354 -9.34 -30.25 -19.60
CA LEU A 354 -9.87 -30.40 -18.25
C LEU A 354 -8.79 -30.01 -17.27
N ILE A 355 -8.99 -28.93 -16.53
CA ILE A 355 -8.07 -28.44 -15.50
C ILE A 355 -8.69 -28.66 -14.13
N SER A 356 -7.92 -29.22 -13.20
CA SER A 356 -8.32 -29.42 -11.82
C SER A 356 -7.18 -29.17 -10.85
N TYR A 357 -7.51 -28.76 -9.62
CA TYR A 357 -6.60 -28.75 -8.48
C TYR A 357 -7.17 -29.62 -7.38
N ILE A 358 -6.34 -30.53 -6.87
CA ILE A 358 -6.69 -31.50 -5.83
C ILE A 358 -5.80 -31.22 -4.62
N ASP A 359 -6.38 -31.09 -3.44
CA ASP A 359 -5.61 -30.87 -2.20
C ASP A 359 -5.07 -32.18 -1.60
N THR A 360 -4.39 -32.07 -0.46
CA THR A 360 -3.83 -33.22 0.27
C THR A 360 -4.86 -34.21 0.77
N ASP A 361 -6.11 -33.77 0.99
CA ASP A 361 -7.24 -34.61 1.41
C ASP A 361 -7.94 -35.27 0.22
N ARG A 362 -7.38 -35.11 -0.99
CA ARG A 362 -7.93 -35.62 -2.25
C ARG A 362 -9.30 -35.06 -2.57
N LEU A 363 -9.53 -33.80 -2.19
CA LEU A 363 -10.72 -33.04 -2.53
C LEU A 363 -10.42 -32.13 -3.72
N PHE A 364 -11.37 -32.03 -4.65
CA PHE A 364 -11.30 -31.04 -5.70
C PHE A 364 -11.46 -29.64 -5.10
N ARG A 365 -10.48 -28.77 -5.30
CA ARG A 365 -10.53 -27.36 -4.87
C ARG A 365 -10.74 -26.40 -6.02
N PHE A 366 -10.37 -26.82 -7.22
CA PHE A 366 -10.62 -26.07 -8.44
C PHE A 366 -10.90 -27.03 -9.58
N ASN A 367 -11.85 -26.67 -10.44
CA ASN A 367 -12.11 -27.28 -11.72
C ASN A 367 -12.55 -26.19 -12.69
N ASN A 368 -12.06 -26.21 -13.91
CA ASN A 368 -12.53 -25.28 -14.95
C ASN A 368 -13.89 -25.71 -15.52
N GLN A 369 -14.55 -24.81 -16.23
CA GLN A 369 -15.86 -25.06 -16.85
C GLN A 369 -15.84 -26.24 -17.83
N THR A 370 -14.76 -26.44 -18.57
CA THR A 370 -14.58 -27.59 -19.47
C THR A 370 -14.64 -28.92 -18.71
N TYR A 371 -14.12 -28.99 -17.49
CA TYR A 371 -14.21 -30.16 -16.63
C TYR A 371 -15.66 -30.52 -16.28
N ALA A 372 -16.46 -29.52 -15.91
CA ALA A 372 -17.87 -29.68 -15.57
C ALA A 372 -18.69 -30.17 -16.78
N GLN A 373 -18.50 -29.53 -17.93
CA GLN A 373 -19.13 -29.93 -19.20
C GLN A 373 -18.75 -31.36 -19.58
N TRP A 374 -17.47 -31.71 -19.43
CA TRP A 374 -16.99 -33.07 -19.74
C TRP A 374 -17.57 -34.12 -18.80
N LEU A 375 -17.68 -33.82 -17.51
CA LEU A 375 -18.31 -34.73 -16.54
C LEU A 375 -19.84 -34.76 -16.63
N ASN A 376 -20.43 -33.83 -17.37
CA ASN A 376 -21.87 -33.56 -17.38
C ASN A 376 -22.42 -33.35 -15.96
N ARG A 377 -21.69 -32.57 -15.15
CA ARG A 377 -22.03 -32.22 -13.76
C ARG A 377 -21.69 -30.76 -13.50
N PRO A 378 -22.53 -30.00 -12.78
CA PRO A 378 -22.21 -28.61 -12.42
C PRO A 378 -21.00 -28.55 -11.49
N LEU A 379 -20.23 -27.45 -11.54
CA LEU A 379 -19.04 -27.27 -10.69
C LEU A 379 -19.36 -27.36 -9.18
N SER A 380 -20.57 -27.02 -8.76
CA SER A 380 -21.04 -27.15 -7.36
C SER A 380 -21.11 -28.59 -6.87
N GLU A 381 -21.24 -29.56 -7.76
CA GLU A 381 -21.25 -31.00 -7.44
C GLU A 381 -19.87 -31.65 -7.57
N ILE A 382 -18.86 -30.89 -8.01
CA ILE A 382 -17.48 -31.36 -8.20
C ILE A 382 -16.57 -30.71 -7.17
N SER A 383 -16.64 -29.39 -7.02
CA SER A 383 -15.82 -28.62 -6.09
C SER A 383 -16.14 -28.99 -4.64
N GLY A 384 -15.11 -29.20 -3.84
CA GLY A 384 -15.17 -29.68 -2.46
C GLY A 384 -15.46 -31.18 -2.31
N LYS A 385 -15.66 -31.92 -3.39
CA LYS A 385 -15.94 -33.37 -3.35
C LYS A 385 -14.68 -34.21 -3.51
N SER A 386 -14.71 -35.41 -2.92
CA SER A 386 -13.62 -36.37 -3.08
C SER A 386 -13.59 -36.96 -4.49
N LEU A 387 -12.41 -37.40 -4.94
CA LEU A 387 -12.27 -38.05 -6.25
C LEU A 387 -13.17 -39.29 -6.40
N THR A 388 -13.46 -40.00 -5.31
CA THR A 388 -14.32 -41.20 -5.28
C THR A 388 -15.82 -40.89 -5.35
N GLU A 389 -16.25 -39.67 -5.01
CA GLU A 389 -17.63 -39.22 -5.20
C GLU A 389 -17.89 -38.73 -6.63
N VAL A 390 -16.85 -38.18 -7.27
CA VAL A 390 -16.92 -37.61 -8.62
C VAL A 390 -16.70 -38.68 -9.69
N TYR A 391 -15.71 -39.56 -9.51
CA TYR A 391 -15.43 -40.66 -10.43
C TYR A 391 -16.05 -41.97 -9.97
N ASP A 392 -16.50 -42.78 -10.93
CA ASP A 392 -16.88 -44.16 -10.67
C ASP A 392 -15.68 -45.01 -10.25
N GLY A 393 -15.92 -46.04 -9.45
CA GLY A 393 -14.89 -46.91 -8.88
C GLY A 393 -13.87 -47.44 -9.89
N PRO A 394 -14.28 -47.97 -11.06
CA PRO A 394 -13.36 -48.43 -12.10
C PRO A 394 -12.48 -47.30 -12.66
N THR A 395 -13.04 -46.11 -12.92
CA THR A 395 -12.25 -44.97 -13.40
C THR A 395 -11.28 -44.47 -12.36
N TYR A 396 -11.70 -44.37 -11.09
CA TYR A 396 -10.81 -43.97 -10.01
C TYR A 396 -9.66 -44.97 -9.82
N ALA A 397 -9.94 -46.28 -9.87
CA ALA A 397 -8.92 -47.32 -9.75
C ALA A 397 -7.83 -47.22 -10.84
N ARG A 398 -8.20 -46.79 -12.06
CA ARG A 398 -7.24 -46.59 -13.17
C ARG A 398 -6.32 -45.39 -12.95
N ILE A 399 -6.83 -44.29 -12.38
CA ILE A 399 -6.05 -43.06 -12.18
C ILE A 399 -5.30 -43.00 -10.85
N ARG A 400 -5.76 -43.75 -9.83
CA ARG A 400 -5.21 -43.74 -8.47
C ARG A 400 -3.69 -43.96 -8.42
N PRO A 401 -3.10 -44.97 -9.10
CA PRO A 401 -1.65 -45.21 -9.01
C PRO A 401 -0.80 -44.02 -9.50
N PHE A 402 -1.27 -43.32 -10.53
CA PHE A 402 -0.58 -42.14 -11.06
C PHE A 402 -0.76 -40.92 -10.16
N LEU A 403 -1.94 -40.80 -9.56
CA LEU A 403 -2.21 -39.74 -8.59
C LEU A 403 -1.39 -39.93 -7.29
N ASP A 404 -1.22 -41.17 -6.83
CA ASP A 404 -0.41 -41.50 -5.64
C ASP A 404 1.06 -41.09 -5.85
N ARG A 405 1.60 -41.35 -7.04
CA ARG A 405 2.95 -40.90 -7.45
C ARG A 405 3.06 -39.37 -7.49
N ALA A 406 2.03 -38.69 -7.99
CA ALA A 406 2.00 -37.23 -7.97
C ALA A 406 2.01 -36.66 -6.54
N PHE A 407 1.26 -37.26 -5.61
CA PHE A 407 1.34 -36.88 -4.20
C PHE A 407 2.67 -37.24 -3.52
N ALA A 408 3.44 -38.18 -4.08
CA ALA A 408 4.82 -38.45 -3.67
C ALA A 408 5.84 -37.44 -4.23
N GLY A 409 5.40 -36.47 -5.05
CA GLY A 409 6.24 -35.40 -5.60
C GLY A 409 6.73 -35.65 -7.02
N GLU A 410 6.25 -36.68 -7.71
CA GLU A 410 6.63 -36.97 -9.08
C GLU A 410 5.67 -36.32 -10.10
N GLU A 411 6.18 -35.70 -11.16
CA GLU A 411 5.35 -35.33 -12.31
C GLU A 411 5.03 -36.56 -13.15
N VAL A 412 3.75 -36.83 -13.40
CA VAL A 412 3.32 -38.07 -14.07
C VAL A 412 2.42 -37.74 -15.26
N SER A 413 2.80 -38.22 -16.44
CA SER A 413 1.99 -38.13 -17.65
C SER A 413 1.68 -39.54 -18.19
N PHE A 414 0.42 -39.77 -18.57
CA PHE A 414 -0.06 -41.07 -19.05
C PHE A 414 -1.29 -40.91 -19.94
N GLU A 415 -1.60 -41.95 -20.71
CA GLU A 415 -2.79 -41.99 -21.55
C GLU A 415 -3.85 -42.91 -20.95
N LEU A 416 -5.10 -42.44 -20.95
CA LEU A 416 -6.27 -43.21 -20.61
C LEU A 416 -6.98 -43.63 -21.89
N GLU A 417 -7.03 -44.94 -22.09
CA GLU A 417 -7.83 -45.56 -23.15
C GLU A 417 -9.35 -45.34 -22.92
N PRO A 418 -10.14 -45.28 -24.02
CA PRO A 418 -11.58 -45.20 -23.97
C PRO A 418 -12.16 -46.29 -23.08
N SER A 419 -13.21 -45.95 -22.33
CA SER A 419 -13.93 -46.91 -21.49
C SER A 419 -15.31 -47.15 -22.08
N ARG A 420 -15.99 -48.23 -21.67
CA ARG A 420 -17.37 -48.53 -22.07
C ARG A 420 -18.37 -47.38 -21.86
N MET A 421 -18.08 -46.44 -20.95
CA MET A 421 -18.92 -45.27 -20.71
C MET A 421 -18.43 -43.97 -21.39
N ARG A 422 -17.21 -43.94 -21.94
CA ARG A 422 -16.62 -42.73 -22.55
C ARG A 422 -15.70 -43.09 -23.71
N ASP A 423 -16.12 -42.74 -24.92
CA ASP A 423 -15.47 -43.05 -26.20
C ASP A 423 -14.40 -42.02 -26.59
N ARG A 424 -13.48 -41.68 -25.67
CA ARG A 424 -12.45 -40.66 -25.91
C ARG A 424 -11.10 -41.02 -25.30
N HIS A 425 -10.03 -40.81 -26.07
CA HIS A 425 -8.65 -40.95 -25.59
C HIS A 425 -8.25 -39.69 -24.83
N LEU A 426 -7.81 -39.84 -23.59
CA LEU A 426 -7.36 -38.74 -22.75
C LEU A 426 -5.87 -38.85 -22.46
N ARG A 427 -5.12 -37.79 -22.71
CA ARG A 427 -3.77 -37.63 -22.16
C ARG A 427 -3.87 -36.84 -20.86
N VAL A 428 -3.44 -37.47 -19.76
CA VAL A 428 -3.53 -36.91 -18.41
C VAL A 428 -2.11 -36.60 -17.92
N THR A 429 -1.94 -35.39 -17.38
CA THR A 429 -0.72 -34.98 -16.69
C THR A 429 -1.09 -34.53 -15.28
N TYR A 430 -0.40 -35.08 -14.29
CA TYR A 430 -0.44 -34.65 -12.90
C TYR A 430 0.86 -33.96 -12.53
N VAL A 431 0.75 -32.72 -12.03
CA VAL A 431 1.89 -31.89 -11.61
C VAL A 431 1.75 -31.61 -10.10
N PRO A 432 2.71 -32.03 -9.27
CA PRO A 432 2.68 -31.76 -7.83
C PRO A 432 2.87 -30.28 -7.53
N HIS A 433 2.04 -29.74 -6.63
CA HIS A 433 2.22 -28.42 -6.06
C HIS A 433 3.04 -28.54 -4.77
N VAL A 434 4.30 -28.12 -4.82
CA VAL A 434 5.25 -28.27 -3.72
C VAL A 434 5.44 -26.95 -2.99
N ALA A 435 5.23 -26.93 -1.68
CA ALA A 435 5.47 -25.76 -0.84
C ALA A 435 6.96 -25.53 -0.57
N ALA A 436 7.31 -24.33 -0.10
CA ALA A 436 8.65 -24.02 0.41
C ALA A 436 9.00 -24.98 1.56
N GLY A 437 9.94 -25.91 1.32
CA GLY A 437 10.28 -27.01 2.23
C GLY A 437 10.11 -28.42 1.64
N GLY A 438 9.70 -28.55 0.37
CA GLY A 438 9.68 -29.85 -0.34
C GLY A 438 8.44 -30.70 -0.06
N ARG A 439 7.49 -30.21 0.75
CA ARG A 439 6.22 -30.89 1.03
C ARG A 439 5.20 -30.62 -0.08
N VAL A 440 4.62 -31.67 -0.65
CA VAL A 440 3.49 -31.58 -1.58
C VAL A 440 2.24 -31.11 -0.84
N ILE A 441 1.61 -30.03 -1.30
CA ILE A 441 0.39 -29.42 -0.72
C ILE A 441 -0.85 -29.57 -1.62
N GLY A 442 -0.68 -30.19 -2.79
CA GLY A 442 -1.75 -30.49 -3.73
C GLY A 442 -1.19 -30.98 -5.06
N VAL A 443 -2.08 -31.27 -6.00
CA VAL A 443 -1.74 -31.74 -7.35
C VAL A 443 -2.63 -31.05 -8.36
N TYR A 444 -2.00 -30.48 -9.40
CA TYR A 444 -2.70 -30.00 -10.58
C TYR A 444 -2.93 -31.16 -11.54
N GLY A 445 -4.16 -31.33 -12.02
CA GLY A 445 -4.54 -32.32 -13.01
C GLY A 445 -4.97 -31.66 -14.31
N LEU A 446 -4.30 -32.00 -15.40
CA LEU A 446 -4.58 -31.54 -16.76
C LEU A 446 -4.95 -32.73 -17.64
N LYS A 447 -6.10 -32.71 -18.30
CA LYS A 447 -6.53 -33.79 -19.21
C LYS A 447 -6.89 -33.21 -20.57
N HIS A 448 -6.25 -33.71 -21.61
CA HIS A 448 -6.51 -33.31 -22.99
C HIS A 448 -7.18 -34.45 -23.75
N ASP A 449 -8.23 -34.12 -24.49
CA ASP A 449 -8.80 -35.01 -25.49
C ASP A 449 -7.89 -35.11 -26.70
N VAL A 450 -7.30 -36.28 -26.91
CA VAL A 450 -6.41 -36.57 -28.04
C VAL A 450 -7.08 -37.49 -29.06
N THR A 451 -8.39 -37.71 -28.96
CA THR A 451 -9.14 -38.63 -29.84
C THR A 451 -9.01 -38.26 -31.30
N ARG A 452 -9.27 -36.99 -31.65
CA ARG A 452 -9.17 -36.51 -33.04
C ARG A 452 -7.74 -36.62 -33.58
N PHE A 453 -6.74 -36.38 -32.73
CA PHE A 453 -5.33 -36.52 -33.12
C PHE A 453 -5.00 -37.98 -33.44
N LYS A 454 -5.41 -38.93 -32.58
CA LYS A 454 -5.24 -40.36 -32.83
C LYS A 454 -6.01 -40.84 -34.06
N GLU A 455 -7.20 -40.31 -34.31
CA GLU A 455 -7.98 -40.66 -35.50
C GLU A 455 -7.29 -40.19 -36.78
N VAL A 456 -6.80 -38.95 -36.81
CA VAL A 456 -6.04 -38.41 -37.94
C VAL A 456 -4.72 -39.17 -38.12
N GLU A 457 -4.02 -39.49 -37.04
CA GLU A 457 -2.80 -40.32 -37.10
C GLU A 457 -3.10 -41.69 -37.71
N ARG A 458 -4.19 -42.34 -37.29
CA ARG A 458 -4.63 -43.63 -37.85
C ARG A 458 -4.99 -43.50 -39.33
N GLN A 459 -5.68 -42.44 -39.73
CA GLN A 459 -6.04 -42.18 -41.12
C GLN A 459 -4.80 -41.90 -41.98
N LEU A 460 -3.84 -41.13 -41.49
CA LEU A 460 -2.56 -40.89 -42.17
C LEU A 460 -1.75 -42.18 -42.32
N ARG A 461 -1.71 -43.02 -41.28
CA ARG A 461 -1.10 -44.36 -41.36
C ARG A 461 -1.79 -45.21 -42.42
N ALA A 462 -3.11 -45.19 -42.50
CA ALA A 462 -3.87 -45.91 -43.52
C ALA A 462 -3.62 -45.38 -44.95
N LEU A 463 -3.48 -44.07 -45.13
CA LEU A 463 -3.13 -43.46 -46.44
C LEU A 463 -1.70 -43.80 -46.90
N SER A 464 -0.82 -44.17 -45.98
CA SER A 464 0.55 -44.63 -46.24
C SER A 464 0.64 -46.15 -46.58
N GLN A 465 -0.46 -46.84 -46.87
CA GLN A 465 -0.49 -48.29 -47.13
C GLN A 465 -0.57 -48.70 -48.61
N LEU A 466 -0.77 -47.74 -49.52
CA LEU A 466 -0.88 -48.00 -50.96
C LEU A 466 0.37 -47.54 -51.73
N ASP A 467 0.62 -48.19 -52.86
CA ASP A 467 1.60 -47.75 -53.86
C ASP A 467 1.03 -46.57 -54.64
N GLY A 468 1.78 -45.47 -54.70
CA GLY A 468 1.30 -44.20 -55.28
C GLY A 468 0.93 -44.29 -56.76
N LEU A 469 1.55 -45.22 -57.50
CA LEU A 469 1.30 -45.41 -58.93
C LEU A 469 0.18 -46.43 -59.17
N THR A 470 0.34 -47.65 -58.66
CA THR A 470 -0.54 -48.79 -59.00
C THR A 470 -1.77 -48.92 -58.11
N GLN A 471 -1.84 -48.18 -57.00
CA GLN A 471 -2.91 -48.26 -55.99
C GLN A 471 -3.11 -49.66 -55.39
N LEU A 472 -2.10 -50.54 -55.52
CA LEU A 472 -1.99 -51.79 -54.78
C LEU A 472 -1.43 -51.56 -53.39
N ALA A 473 -1.39 -52.59 -52.56
CA ALA A 473 -0.64 -52.53 -51.31
C ALA A 473 0.82 -52.18 -51.58
N ASN A 474 1.40 -51.27 -50.79
CA ASN A 474 2.84 -51.04 -50.81
C ASN A 474 3.57 -52.06 -49.92
N ARG A 475 4.90 -52.02 -49.95
CA ARG A 475 5.76 -52.89 -49.13
C ARG A 475 5.37 -52.91 -47.66
N ARG A 476 5.10 -51.75 -47.06
CA ARG A 476 4.75 -51.67 -45.63
C ARG A 476 3.46 -52.40 -45.30
N TYR A 477 2.43 -52.26 -46.14
CA TYR A 477 1.17 -52.99 -45.93
C TYR A 477 1.32 -54.48 -46.20
N TYR A 478 2.15 -54.84 -47.18
CA TYR A 478 2.52 -56.22 -47.43
C TYR A 478 3.18 -56.88 -46.21
N ASP A 479 4.21 -56.26 -45.63
CA ASP A 479 4.93 -56.81 -44.46
C ASP A 479 3.96 -57.03 -43.28
N GLU A 480 3.09 -56.04 -43.00
CA GLU A 480 2.09 -56.14 -41.94
C GLU A 480 1.06 -57.25 -42.21
N ARG A 481 0.58 -57.37 -43.45
CA ARG A 481 -0.40 -58.40 -43.84
C ARG A 481 0.20 -59.79 -43.86
N LEU A 482 1.44 -59.94 -44.30
CA LEU A 482 2.12 -61.23 -44.30
C LEU A 482 2.30 -61.73 -42.86
N GLY A 483 2.76 -60.88 -41.93
CA GLY A 483 2.81 -61.23 -40.51
C GLY A 483 1.47 -61.71 -39.95
N GLN A 484 0.38 -60.98 -40.22
CA GLN A 484 -0.97 -61.37 -39.80
C GLN A 484 -1.43 -62.70 -40.42
N ALA A 485 -1.15 -62.91 -41.71
CA ALA A 485 -1.53 -64.11 -42.44
C ALA A 485 -0.74 -65.34 -41.95
N LEU A 486 0.54 -65.17 -41.62
CA LEU A 486 1.39 -66.19 -41.00
C LEU A 486 0.81 -66.62 -39.64
N GLU A 487 0.53 -65.68 -38.73
CA GLU A 487 -0.10 -66.01 -37.44
C GLU A 487 -1.47 -66.68 -37.60
N ALA A 488 -2.27 -66.23 -38.57
CA ALA A 488 -3.59 -66.80 -38.83
C ALA A 488 -3.49 -68.23 -39.38
N SER A 489 -2.49 -68.50 -40.23
CA SER A 489 -2.15 -69.83 -40.72
C SER A 489 -1.76 -70.77 -39.58
N ASP A 490 -0.90 -70.31 -38.66
CA ASP A 490 -0.46 -71.08 -37.48
C ASP A 490 -1.64 -71.43 -36.56
N ARG A 491 -2.57 -70.48 -36.34
CA ARG A 491 -3.75 -70.71 -35.48
C ARG A 491 -4.81 -71.62 -36.12
N ARG A 492 -4.94 -71.62 -37.44
CA ARG A 492 -6.04 -72.30 -38.17
C ARG A 492 -5.61 -73.58 -38.90
N GLY A 493 -4.31 -73.86 -38.98
CA GLY A 493 -3.76 -75.03 -39.68
C GLY A 493 -4.01 -75.02 -41.18
N ARG A 494 -4.13 -73.84 -41.81
CA ARG A 494 -4.40 -73.69 -43.25
C ARG A 494 -3.17 -73.18 -43.97
N ALA A 495 -2.86 -73.76 -45.13
CA ALA A 495 -1.68 -73.40 -45.90
C ALA A 495 -1.79 -71.96 -46.45
N LEU A 496 -0.65 -71.27 -46.42
CA LEU A 496 -0.43 -69.95 -47.00
C LEU A 496 0.46 -70.13 -48.23
N ALA A 497 0.14 -69.46 -49.34
CA ALA A 497 1.02 -69.41 -50.50
C ALA A 497 1.40 -67.97 -50.83
N LEU A 498 2.68 -67.78 -51.16
CA LEU A 498 3.25 -66.51 -51.59
C LEU A 498 3.66 -66.62 -53.06
N LEU A 499 3.11 -65.77 -53.91
CA LEU A 499 3.51 -65.66 -55.30
C LEU A 499 4.36 -64.40 -55.45
N PHE A 500 5.57 -64.54 -55.97
CA PHE A 500 6.45 -63.44 -56.32
C PHE A 500 6.51 -63.30 -57.84
N LEU A 501 6.19 -62.12 -58.36
CA LEU A 501 5.97 -61.87 -59.78
C LEU A 501 6.88 -60.74 -60.26
N ASP A 502 7.33 -60.89 -61.49
CA ASP A 502 8.13 -59.88 -62.19
C ASP A 502 7.59 -59.67 -63.60
N LEU A 503 7.65 -58.42 -64.05
CA LEU A 503 7.26 -58.07 -65.40
C LEU A 503 8.43 -58.33 -66.37
N ASP A 504 8.28 -59.32 -67.23
CA ASP A 504 9.38 -59.74 -68.10
C ASP A 504 9.74 -58.62 -69.10
N ARG A 505 11.04 -58.30 -69.16
CA ARG A 505 11.62 -57.27 -70.05
C ARG A 505 11.14 -55.84 -69.76
N PHE A 506 10.70 -55.54 -68.54
CA PHE A 506 10.28 -54.19 -68.15
C PHE A 506 11.35 -53.12 -68.41
N LYS A 507 12.62 -53.41 -68.12
CA LYS A 507 13.73 -52.49 -68.44
C LYS A 507 13.80 -52.16 -69.93
N THR A 508 13.64 -53.16 -70.80
CA THR A 508 13.65 -52.95 -72.26
C THR A 508 12.46 -52.12 -72.73
N LEU A 509 11.30 -52.27 -72.09
CA LEU A 509 10.15 -51.40 -72.34
C LEU A 509 10.48 -49.94 -72.00
N ASN A 510 11.02 -49.69 -70.81
CA ASN A 510 11.42 -48.34 -70.38
C ASN A 510 12.49 -47.74 -71.28
N ASP A 511 13.52 -48.51 -71.63
CA ASP A 511 14.62 -48.05 -72.48
C ASP A 511 14.13 -47.70 -73.90
N ARG A 512 13.07 -48.37 -74.39
CA ARG A 512 12.53 -48.18 -75.74
C ARG A 512 11.46 -47.10 -75.84
N PHE A 513 10.56 -47.00 -74.85
CA PHE A 513 9.37 -46.15 -74.91
C PHE A 513 9.29 -45.11 -73.79
N GLY A 514 10.29 -45.07 -72.90
CA GLY A 514 10.35 -44.13 -71.78
C GLY A 514 9.60 -44.61 -70.53
N HIS A 515 9.82 -43.91 -69.42
CA HIS A 515 9.26 -44.27 -68.12
C HIS A 515 7.72 -44.14 -68.06
N GLU A 516 7.11 -43.22 -68.80
CA GLU A 516 5.64 -43.10 -68.85
C GLU A 516 4.97 -44.37 -69.42
N ALA A 517 5.59 -45.01 -70.41
CA ALA A 517 5.13 -46.29 -70.94
C ALA A 517 5.31 -47.42 -69.92
N GLY A 518 6.39 -47.38 -69.13
CA GLY A 518 6.59 -48.24 -67.98
C GLY A 518 5.50 -48.10 -66.92
N ASP A 519 5.14 -46.86 -66.59
CA ASP A 519 4.11 -46.57 -65.60
C ASP A 519 2.73 -47.08 -66.04
N LEU A 520 2.41 -46.93 -67.34
CA LEU A 520 1.20 -47.53 -67.93
C LEU A 520 1.22 -49.06 -67.85
N ALA A 521 2.36 -49.69 -68.13
CA ALA A 521 2.51 -51.13 -68.01
C ALA A 521 2.30 -51.61 -66.57
N LEU A 522 2.88 -50.92 -65.59
CA LEU A 522 2.73 -51.25 -64.17
C LEU A 522 1.28 -51.09 -63.70
N CYS A 523 0.59 -50.03 -64.12
CA CYS A 523 -0.82 -49.80 -63.83
C CYS A 523 -1.72 -50.89 -64.44
N GLU A 524 -1.50 -51.24 -65.71
CA GLU A 524 -2.27 -52.29 -66.38
C GLU A 524 -1.97 -53.68 -65.79
N PHE A 525 -0.71 -53.94 -65.42
CA PHE A 525 -0.31 -55.17 -64.75
C PHE A 525 -1.04 -55.32 -63.42
N ALA A 526 -0.99 -54.28 -62.59
CA ALA A 526 -1.71 -54.23 -61.33
C ALA A 526 -3.22 -54.47 -61.48
N ARG A 527 -3.84 -53.82 -62.48
CA ARG A 527 -5.27 -53.99 -62.79
C ARG A 527 -5.59 -55.45 -63.14
N ARG A 528 -4.79 -56.06 -64.03
CA ARG A 528 -4.95 -57.47 -64.45
C ARG A 528 -4.74 -58.45 -63.30
N LEU A 529 -3.72 -58.23 -62.44
CA LEU A 529 -3.48 -59.03 -61.25
C LEU A 529 -4.67 -59.00 -60.27
N LYS A 530 -5.23 -57.81 -60.02
CA LYS A 530 -6.37 -57.65 -59.11
C LYS A 530 -7.62 -58.40 -59.57
N CYS A 531 -7.83 -58.56 -60.88
CA CYS A 531 -8.91 -59.39 -61.44
C CYS A 531 -8.64 -60.91 -61.34
N CYS A 532 -7.40 -61.30 -61.07
CA CYS A 532 -7.03 -62.71 -60.95
C CYS A 532 -7.31 -63.30 -59.57
N VAL A 533 -7.25 -62.48 -58.52
CA VAL A 533 -7.31 -62.91 -57.12
C VAL A 533 -8.67 -62.62 -56.47
N ARG A 534 -8.90 -63.19 -55.28
CA ARG A 534 -10.12 -62.95 -54.48
C ARG A 534 -9.96 -61.72 -53.59
N GLN A 535 -11.06 -61.23 -53.04
CA GLN A 535 -11.04 -60.09 -52.10
C GLN A 535 -10.24 -60.38 -50.82
N THR A 536 -10.11 -61.64 -50.43
CA THR A 536 -9.33 -62.07 -49.26
C THR A 536 -7.83 -62.13 -49.53
N ASP A 537 -7.41 -62.12 -50.79
CA ASP A 537 -6.01 -62.22 -51.18
C ASP A 537 -5.42 -60.80 -51.28
N THR A 538 -4.15 -60.65 -50.91
CA THR A 538 -3.48 -59.34 -50.96
C THR A 538 -2.54 -59.28 -52.16
N VAL A 539 -2.71 -58.28 -53.03
CA VAL A 539 -1.77 -57.96 -54.11
C VAL A 539 -0.99 -56.71 -53.71
N ALA A 540 0.33 -56.81 -53.74
CA ALA A 540 1.24 -55.74 -53.38
C ALA A 540 2.29 -55.49 -54.46
N ARG A 541 2.78 -54.25 -54.53
CA ARG A 541 3.97 -53.88 -55.30
C ARG A 541 5.07 -53.49 -54.32
N LEU A 542 6.21 -54.18 -54.38
CA LEU A 542 7.32 -53.93 -53.46
C LEU A 542 8.24 -52.80 -53.96
N GLY A 543 8.32 -52.64 -55.28
CA GLY A 543 9.09 -51.59 -55.95
C GLY A 543 9.39 -51.99 -57.40
N GLY A 544 9.66 -51.03 -58.29
CA GLY A 544 10.01 -51.34 -59.68
C GLY A 544 8.94 -52.19 -60.38
N ASP A 545 9.35 -53.33 -60.94
CA ASP A 545 8.54 -54.37 -61.58
C ASP A 545 8.22 -55.58 -60.68
N GLU A 546 8.50 -55.50 -59.38
CA GLU A 546 8.29 -56.58 -58.42
C GLU A 546 6.92 -56.50 -57.74
N PHE A 547 6.14 -57.56 -57.91
CA PHE A 547 4.81 -57.70 -57.33
C PHE A 547 4.72 -58.98 -56.50
N VAL A 548 3.92 -58.94 -55.45
CA VAL A 548 3.71 -60.10 -54.57
C VAL A 548 2.22 -60.30 -54.33
N ILE A 549 1.81 -61.56 -54.30
CA ILE A 549 0.45 -61.96 -53.95
C ILE A 549 0.49 -62.90 -52.76
N ILE A 550 -0.23 -62.54 -51.70
CA ILE A 550 -0.49 -63.37 -50.54
C ILE A 550 -1.82 -64.08 -50.76
N LEU A 551 -1.78 -65.41 -50.91
CA LEU A 551 -2.97 -66.25 -51.00
C LEU A 551 -3.24 -66.87 -49.62
N GLU A 552 -4.32 -66.45 -48.99
CA GLU A 552 -4.73 -66.95 -47.68
C GLU A 552 -5.69 -68.15 -47.80
N ASN A 553 -5.62 -69.10 -46.86
CA ASN A 553 -6.50 -70.26 -46.81
C ASN A 553 -6.43 -71.15 -48.07
N VAL A 554 -5.23 -71.39 -48.58
CA VAL A 554 -5.03 -72.23 -49.77
C VAL A 554 -5.26 -73.70 -49.38
N GLY A 555 -6.29 -74.31 -49.94
CA GLY A 555 -6.67 -75.70 -49.61
C GLY A 555 -5.82 -76.77 -50.32
N SER A 556 -5.06 -76.41 -51.35
CA SER A 556 -4.18 -77.32 -52.09
C SER A 556 -3.16 -76.56 -52.95
N VAL A 557 -2.04 -77.21 -53.26
CA VAL A 557 -1.02 -76.68 -54.20
C VAL A 557 -1.65 -76.33 -55.56
N SER A 558 -2.57 -77.16 -56.06
CA SER A 558 -3.30 -76.94 -57.31
C SER A 558 -4.09 -75.63 -57.34
N ALA A 559 -4.58 -75.15 -56.19
CA ALA A 559 -5.32 -73.89 -56.13
C ALA A 559 -4.42 -72.67 -56.37
N ALA A 560 -3.21 -72.66 -55.82
CA ALA A 560 -2.23 -71.60 -56.09
C ALA A 560 -1.72 -71.66 -57.54
N ILE A 561 -1.51 -72.87 -58.07
CA ILE A 561 -1.16 -73.07 -59.49
C ILE A 561 -2.26 -72.52 -60.41
N ALA A 562 -3.54 -72.78 -60.11
CA ALA A 562 -4.64 -72.28 -60.90
C ALA A 562 -4.69 -70.74 -60.94
N VAL A 563 -4.36 -70.06 -59.83
CA VAL A 563 -4.23 -68.59 -59.80
C VAL A 563 -3.06 -68.14 -60.65
N ALA A 564 -1.89 -68.78 -60.55
CA ALA A 564 -0.72 -68.44 -61.37
C ALA A 564 -0.98 -68.64 -62.87
N GLN A 565 -1.62 -69.74 -63.26
CA GLN A 565 -2.03 -69.99 -64.64
C GLN A 565 -3.03 -68.94 -65.14
N LYS A 566 -4.03 -68.60 -64.32
CA LYS A 566 -4.98 -67.54 -64.64
C LYS A 566 -4.27 -66.21 -64.87
N ILE A 567 -3.29 -65.87 -64.05
CA ILE A 567 -2.47 -64.66 -64.23
C ILE A 567 -1.74 -64.70 -65.57
N LEU A 568 -1.04 -65.79 -65.89
CA LEU A 568 -0.31 -65.93 -67.15
C LEU A 568 -1.23 -65.77 -68.37
N GLU A 569 -2.42 -66.38 -68.35
CA GLU A 569 -3.40 -66.25 -69.44
C GLU A 569 -3.91 -64.82 -69.61
N VAL A 570 -4.22 -64.12 -68.51
CA VAL A 570 -4.69 -62.72 -68.55
C VAL A 570 -3.60 -61.76 -69.02
N MET A 571 -2.33 -62.15 -68.90
CA MET A 571 -1.20 -61.33 -69.37
C MET A 571 -0.87 -61.53 -70.86
N LYS A 572 -1.38 -62.58 -71.53
CA LYS A 572 -1.12 -62.86 -72.96
C LYS A 572 -1.50 -61.73 -73.94
N PRO A 573 -2.65 -61.03 -73.80
CA PRO A 573 -3.00 -59.95 -74.72
C PRO A 573 -1.97 -58.81 -74.64
N PRO A 574 -1.49 -58.27 -75.78
CA PRO A 574 -0.48 -57.23 -75.81
C PRO A 574 -0.95 -55.97 -75.09
N LEU A 575 0.01 -55.19 -74.59
CA LEU A 575 -0.24 -53.92 -73.94
C LEU A 575 -0.34 -52.82 -75.00
N ALA A 576 -1.53 -52.23 -75.12
CA ALA A 576 -1.74 -51.06 -75.98
C ALA A 576 -1.09 -49.83 -75.35
N LEU A 577 0.00 -49.33 -75.94
CA LEU A 577 0.66 -48.09 -75.56
C LEU A 577 0.42 -47.02 -76.63
N PRO A 578 0.49 -45.72 -76.29
CA PRO A 578 0.35 -44.63 -77.27
C PRO A 578 1.34 -44.73 -78.45
N GLN A 579 2.50 -45.36 -78.23
CA GLN A 579 3.59 -45.52 -79.20
C GLN A 579 3.53 -46.84 -80.00
N GLY A 580 2.54 -47.70 -79.74
CA GLY A 580 2.35 -49.00 -80.39
C GLY A 580 2.19 -50.17 -79.40
N ASP A 581 1.68 -51.30 -79.87
CA ASP A 581 1.46 -52.47 -79.02
C ASP A 581 2.78 -53.10 -78.54
N TRP A 582 2.85 -53.43 -77.25
CA TRP A 582 3.98 -54.11 -76.64
C TRP A 582 3.61 -55.53 -76.21
N ASP A 583 4.35 -56.51 -76.74
CA ASP A 583 4.24 -57.89 -76.31
C ASP A 583 5.02 -58.07 -74.99
N TRP A 584 4.31 -58.52 -73.97
CA TRP A 584 4.79 -58.60 -72.60
C TRP A 584 4.39 -59.92 -71.96
N SER A 585 5.10 -60.31 -70.91
CA SER A 585 4.81 -61.52 -70.16
C SER A 585 5.21 -61.32 -68.70
N THR A 586 4.91 -62.31 -67.87
CA THR A 586 5.33 -62.31 -66.46
C THR A 586 5.90 -63.67 -66.10
N SER A 587 6.88 -63.64 -65.22
CA SER A 587 7.43 -64.82 -64.56
C SER A 587 6.95 -64.85 -63.12
N ILE A 588 6.60 -66.03 -62.60
CA ILE A 588 5.99 -66.22 -61.29
C ILE A 588 6.77 -67.27 -60.49
N GLY A 589 7.23 -66.93 -59.29
CA GLY A 589 7.71 -67.88 -58.29
C GLY A 589 6.64 -68.14 -57.24
N ILE A 590 6.40 -69.39 -56.86
CA ILE A 590 5.39 -69.75 -55.87
C ILE A 590 6.06 -70.47 -54.71
N ALA A 591 5.90 -69.97 -53.49
CA ALA A 591 6.32 -70.66 -52.28
C ALA A 591 5.13 -70.93 -51.36
N PHE A 592 5.17 -72.05 -50.64
CA PHE A 592 4.18 -72.42 -49.66
C PHE A 592 4.79 -72.35 -48.27
N ARG A 593 3.99 -71.96 -47.28
CA ARG A 593 4.38 -72.13 -45.88
C ARG A 593 4.18 -73.59 -45.49
N ASP A 594 5.26 -74.36 -45.52
CA ASP A 594 5.25 -75.81 -45.25
C ASP A 594 5.58 -76.16 -43.79
N SER A 595 6.09 -75.20 -43.01
CA SER A 595 6.43 -75.36 -41.59
C SER A 595 6.18 -74.07 -40.79
N PRO A 596 5.74 -74.14 -39.52
CA PRO A 596 5.68 -72.99 -38.62
C PRO A 596 7.03 -72.27 -38.43
N GLU A 597 8.14 -73.00 -38.59
CA GLU A 597 9.51 -72.46 -38.47
C GLU A 597 9.93 -71.58 -39.66
N MET A 598 9.19 -71.63 -40.77
CA MET A 598 9.43 -70.77 -41.92
C MET A 598 8.90 -69.37 -41.61
N ASP A 599 9.82 -68.46 -41.34
CA ASP A 599 9.54 -67.05 -41.13
C ASP A 599 9.25 -66.32 -42.47
N GLU A 600 8.84 -65.05 -42.35
CA GLU A 600 8.53 -64.18 -43.48
C GLU A 600 9.68 -64.10 -44.50
N GLU A 601 10.91 -63.96 -44.00
CA GLU A 601 12.10 -63.80 -44.85
C GLU A 601 12.44 -65.09 -45.60
N ALA A 602 12.33 -66.25 -44.93
CA ALA A 602 12.52 -67.55 -45.56
C ALA A 602 11.48 -67.82 -46.66
N LEU A 603 10.21 -67.50 -46.40
CA LEU A 603 9.12 -67.66 -47.37
C LEU A 603 9.33 -66.77 -48.60
N LEU A 604 9.73 -65.52 -48.39
CA LEU A 604 10.04 -64.57 -49.45
C LEU A 604 11.22 -65.04 -50.31
N ARG A 605 12.33 -65.47 -49.67
CA ARG A 605 13.51 -66.01 -50.36
C ARG A 605 13.19 -67.25 -51.20
N ALA A 606 12.32 -68.13 -50.70
CA ALA A 606 11.88 -69.31 -51.43
C ALA A 606 11.09 -68.93 -52.69
N ALA A 607 10.17 -67.95 -52.59
CA ALA A 607 9.39 -67.47 -53.72
C ALA A 607 10.26 -66.76 -54.77
N ASP A 608 11.22 -65.94 -54.34
CA ASP A 608 12.18 -65.26 -55.22
C ASP A 608 13.08 -66.25 -55.97
N LYS A 609 13.61 -67.27 -55.27
CA LYS A 609 14.40 -68.34 -55.90
C LYS A 609 13.59 -69.10 -56.97
N ALA A 610 12.32 -69.36 -56.70
CA ALA A 610 11.42 -69.97 -57.69
C ALA A 610 11.17 -69.02 -58.89
N LEU A 611 10.98 -67.72 -58.65
CA LEU A 611 10.86 -66.73 -59.73
C LEU A 611 12.10 -66.74 -60.63
N TYR A 612 13.30 -66.76 -60.04
CA TYR A 612 14.54 -66.83 -60.79
C TYR A 612 14.59 -68.09 -61.69
N ALA A 613 14.16 -69.25 -61.17
CA ALA A 613 14.07 -70.48 -61.95
C ALA A 613 13.07 -70.36 -63.12
N ALA A 614 11.92 -69.70 -62.92
CA ALA A 614 10.96 -69.42 -63.99
C ALA A 614 11.57 -68.53 -65.09
N LYS A 615 12.31 -67.49 -64.71
CA LYS A 615 13.03 -66.61 -65.66
C LYS A 615 14.10 -67.37 -66.45
N ALA A 616 14.91 -68.18 -65.76
CA ALA A 616 15.98 -68.98 -66.38
C ALA A 616 15.45 -70.04 -67.35
N ALA A 617 14.29 -70.62 -67.07
CA ALA A 617 13.65 -71.62 -67.93
C ALA A 617 12.99 -71.03 -69.19
N GLY A 618 13.11 -69.73 -69.44
CA GLY A 618 12.64 -69.07 -70.65
C GLY A 618 11.44 -68.13 -70.46
N ARG A 619 11.18 -67.68 -69.23
CA ARG A 619 10.15 -66.68 -68.89
C ARG A 619 8.71 -67.10 -69.23
N ALA A 620 7.74 -66.20 -69.02
CA ALA A 620 6.31 -66.40 -69.32
C ALA A 620 5.72 -67.69 -68.70
N ARG A 621 6.10 -67.98 -67.44
CA ARG A 621 5.72 -69.22 -66.74
C ARG A 621 5.78 -69.04 -65.23
N TYR A 622 5.25 -70.02 -64.51
CA TYR A 622 5.46 -70.15 -63.08
C TYR A 622 6.48 -71.25 -62.76
N ALA A 623 7.09 -71.17 -61.59
CA ALA A 623 7.86 -72.24 -60.97
C ALA A 623 7.51 -72.33 -59.48
N LEU A 624 7.51 -73.54 -58.95
CA LEU A 624 7.30 -73.80 -57.52
C LEU A 624 8.65 -73.80 -56.80
N ALA A 625 8.68 -73.30 -55.57
CA ALA A 625 9.79 -73.50 -54.66
C ALA A 625 9.81 -74.97 -54.23
N ASP A 626 10.95 -75.65 -54.37
CA ASP A 626 11.09 -77.04 -53.96
C ASP A 626 10.86 -77.17 -52.45
N SER A 627 9.77 -77.84 -52.08
CA SER A 627 9.54 -78.31 -50.71
C SER A 627 10.42 -79.54 -50.46
N ALA A 628 11.69 -79.29 -50.13
CA ALA A 628 12.67 -80.30 -49.76
C ALA A 628 12.79 -81.49 -50.76
N GLY A 629 13.57 -81.29 -51.82
CA GLY A 629 14.30 -82.36 -52.53
C GLY A 629 13.49 -83.40 -53.30
N ASP A 630 13.07 -83.05 -54.53
CA ASP A 630 13.20 -83.86 -55.75
C ASP A 630 12.43 -83.22 -56.91
N GLY A 631 13.12 -82.94 -58.02
CA GLY A 631 12.57 -82.73 -59.37
C GLY A 631 11.57 -81.58 -59.57
N VAL A 632 12.05 -80.45 -60.10
CA VAL A 632 11.22 -79.32 -60.56
C VAL A 632 10.13 -79.79 -61.53
N ALA A 633 8.87 -79.75 -61.10
CA ALA A 633 7.72 -79.97 -61.97
C ALA A 633 7.50 -78.70 -62.83
N GLN A 634 7.85 -78.78 -64.11
CA GLN A 634 7.69 -77.69 -65.08
C GLN A 634 6.50 -77.95 -66.00
N ALA A 635 5.58 -76.99 -66.14
CA ALA A 635 4.52 -77.04 -67.14
C ALA A 635 4.58 -75.80 -68.05
N ARG A 636 4.57 -76.05 -69.36
CA ARG A 636 4.58 -75.03 -70.43
C ARG A 636 3.12 -74.69 -70.75
N ALA A 637 2.75 -73.40 -70.75
CA ALA A 637 1.48 -72.97 -71.33
C ALA A 637 1.51 -73.25 -72.85
N SER A 638 0.48 -73.95 -73.34
CA SER A 638 0.26 -74.26 -74.75
C SER A 638 -0.40 -73.11 -75.49
#